data_AF-A0A7X8WC26-F1
#
_entry.id   AF-A0A7X8WC26-F1
#
_cell.length_a   1.000
_cell.length_b   1.000
_cell.length_c   1.000
_cell.angle_alpha   90.00
_cell.angle_beta   90.00
_cell.angle_gamma   90.00
#
_symmetry.space_group_name_H-M   'P 1'
#
loop_
_entity.id
_entity.type
_entity.pdbx_description
1 polymer ?
#
loop_
_entity_poly.entity_id
_entity_poly.type
_entity_poly.pdbx_seq_one_letter_code
_entity_poly.pdbx_strand_id
1 'polypeptide(L)'
;MDVVNLFDDFLSLVEEKIESSGMWREYPVDLLTFFESDRFLKETPYEGKQTELLETLNQIVWWKLTGDERFCVEDLREILEAVVMFGKGCKSGDTKIFDPVTGKMHTFTELSVHSQTLNVKSLDCKTQKLVDSCTTGVVEVGEGDIYEIVTNSGRRTKVYPEHVFLTRKYTGSNSKGLYRGTEWKRVREMRIGDYVAVSTAPITFNGTILPKNELKLVGYVLGDGNVSDLWGCSFYASNKDVENDYCSVLRSFGVEPKYHEYGNEKRPDRNCVMINSPLTTCESRHAGGNPVTNVLRKYDLQGKNAYEKRIPREFFDLDVDCLATFFSTLFATDGWVCMINNRIPQIGYCSVNRDFAEDIQLLLNKIGIYSIIDEKKTDSKYGKAYQLTINSEIDFLKFYDMIKIVGKEEKHKAICDFIRSNRDVNRRSNGKVLDTEIRFERIKEIKYVGVDKYYDLTVDTYANYASDGFIDHNSGKDFLVSGFMAYMAYLLCCIRDPHEYFHFGQDEPIDLINVAINSNQANEVFFKKLKARLRNCKWFTEVKHRHPVSYNEFQVTRNKIRFYKNITCHSAHSEAEAYEGFNPLIIIFDEYGGYTHENAKNGYDILKTSAATRYNSKYLMIFISYPRSENCPMYLKYKEALADTSGTMWAMIGATWEVNLKVSKETFKKNAVVI
;
A
#
# COMPACT_ATOMS: atom_id res chain seq x y z
N MET A 1 -19.42 -63.35 -9.00
CA MET A 1 -20.25 -62.22 -8.55
C MET A 1 -19.52 -60.98 -9.01
N ASP A 2 -19.98 -60.40 -10.11
CA ASP A 2 -19.30 -59.31 -10.81
C ASP A 2 -19.42 -58.00 -10.03
N VAL A 3 -18.26 -57.49 -9.59
CA VAL A 3 -18.12 -56.23 -8.85
C VAL A 3 -18.41 -55.01 -9.73
N VAL A 4 -18.43 -55.19 -11.05
CA VAL A 4 -18.66 -54.11 -12.04
C VAL A 4 -20.13 -53.69 -12.07
N ASN A 5 -21.07 -54.63 -11.95
CA ASN A 5 -22.51 -54.29 -11.95
C ASN A 5 -22.97 -53.60 -10.67
N LEU A 6 -22.24 -53.77 -9.56
CA LEU A 6 -22.63 -53.17 -8.27
C LEU A 6 -22.49 -51.64 -8.27
N PHE A 7 -21.58 -51.10 -9.08
CA PHE A 7 -21.34 -49.66 -9.17
C PHE A 7 -22.37 -48.97 -10.07
N ASP A 8 -22.78 -49.63 -11.15
CA ASP A 8 -23.84 -49.16 -12.05
C ASP A 8 -25.23 -49.33 -11.43
N ASP A 9 -25.45 -50.41 -10.67
CA ASP A 9 -26.66 -50.59 -9.85
C ASP A 9 -26.72 -49.57 -8.70
N PHE A 10 -25.58 -49.15 -8.14
CA PHE A 10 -25.52 -48.09 -7.13
C PHE A 10 -25.73 -46.69 -7.73
N LEU A 11 -25.16 -46.41 -8.91
CA LEU A 11 -25.38 -45.16 -9.63
C LEU A 11 -26.83 -45.02 -10.08
N SER A 12 -27.44 -46.08 -10.59
CA SER A 12 -28.86 -46.07 -10.94
C SER A 12 -29.76 -45.95 -9.70
N LEU A 13 -29.45 -46.58 -8.56
CA LEU A 13 -30.18 -46.37 -7.29
C LEU A 13 -30.01 -44.96 -6.72
N VAL A 14 -28.88 -44.30 -6.97
CA VAL A 14 -28.64 -42.90 -6.57
C VAL A 14 -29.36 -41.94 -7.51
N GLU A 15 -29.34 -42.20 -8.83
CA GLU A 15 -30.06 -41.40 -9.83
C GLU A 15 -31.58 -41.55 -9.69
N GLU A 16 -32.08 -42.77 -9.44
CA GLU A 16 -33.51 -43.06 -9.27
C GLU A 16 -34.08 -42.51 -7.93
N LYS A 17 -33.21 -42.26 -6.93
CA LYS A 17 -33.58 -41.51 -5.70
C LYS A 17 -33.49 -39.99 -5.84
N ILE A 18 -32.76 -39.47 -6.83
CA ILE A 18 -32.60 -38.02 -7.05
C ILE A 18 -33.82 -37.43 -7.81
N GLU A 19 -34.62 -38.26 -8.49
CA GLU A 19 -35.79 -37.80 -9.25
C GLU A 19 -37.10 -37.62 -8.45
N SER A 20 -37.10 -37.77 -7.13
CA SER A 20 -38.24 -37.38 -6.29
C SER A 20 -37.93 -36.19 -5.36
N SER A 21 -38.44 -35.01 -5.72
CA SER A 21 -38.68 -33.85 -4.81
C SER A 21 -37.50 -33.31 -3.97
N GLY A 22 -36.33 -33.04 -4.55
CA GLY A 22 -35.22 -32.40 -3.84
C GLY A 22 -35.39 -30.88 -3.63
N MET A 23 -34.87 -30.36 -2.50
CA MET A 23 -34.78 -28.92 -2.14
C MET A 23 -34.05 -28.09 -3.21
N TRP A 24 -33.04 -28.70 -3.84
CA TRP A 24 -32.16 -28.05 -4.81
C TRP A 24 -32.74 -28.12 -6.22
N ARG A 25 -32.67 -27.00 -6.93
CA ARG A 25 -32.85 -26.91 -8.38
C ARG A 25 -31.57 -27.29 -9.11
N GLU A 26 -30.44 -26.78 -8.63
CA GLU A 26 -29.08 -27.16 -9.03
C GLU A 26 -28.34 -27.50 -7.73
N TYR A 27 -27.75 -28.70 -7.64
CA TYR A 27 -27.02 -29.08 -6.44
C TYR A 27 -25.77 -28.19 -6.30
N PRO A 28 -25.60 -27.47 -5.18
CA PRO A 28 -24.54 -26.49 -5.06
C PRO A 28 -23.18 -27.12 -4.76
N VAL A 29 -22.11 -26.43 -5.15
CA VAL A 29 -20.74 -26.75 -4.69
C VAL A 29 -20.50 -26.21 -3.27
N ASP A 30 -19.51 -26.76 -2.57
CA ASP A 30 -19.05 -26.20 -1.30
C ASP A 30 -18.37 -24.82 -1.50
N LEU A 31 -18.26 -24.07 -0.41
CA LEU A 31 -17.71 -22.72 -0.41
C LEU A 31 -16.28 -22.65 -0.92
N LEU A 32 -15.42 -23.63 -0.60
CA LEU A 32 -14.03 -23.60 -1.05
C LEU A 32 -13.95 -23.85 -2.56
N THR A 33 -14.70 -24.82 -3.07
CA THR A 33 -14.85 -25.05 -4.51
C THR A 33 -15.43 -23.84 -5.24
N PHE A 34 -16.38 -23.12 -4.64
CA PHE A 34 -16.92 -21.88 -5.19
C PHE A 34 -15.86 -20.78 -5.32
N PHE A 35 -14.93 -20.68 -4.38
CA PHE A 35 -13.80 -19.77 -4.48
C PHE A 35 -12.85 -20.18 -5.62
N GLU A 36 -12.38 -21.43 -5.63
CA GLU A 36 -11.25 -21.85 -6.46
C GLU A 36 -11.61 -22.11 -7.93
N SER A 37 -12.84 -22.49 -8.21
CA SER A 37 -13.26 -22.93 -9.54
C SER A 37 -13.33 -21.80 -10.57
N ASP A 38 -12.87 -22.10 -11.80
CA ASP A 38 -12.95 -21.19 -12.96
C ASP A 38 -14.39 -20.89 -13.42
N ARG A 39 -15.36 -21.70 -13.01
CA ARG A 39 -16.80 -21.45 -13.24
C ARG A 39 -17.34 -20.34 -12.33
N PHE A 40 -16.74 -20.16 -11.17
CA PHE A 40 -17.20 -19.26 -10.12
C PHE A 40 -16.22 -18.10 -9.92
N LEU A 41 -15.55 -17.98 -8.78
CA LEU A 41 -14.70 -16.82 -8.48
C LEU A 41 -13.30 -16.91 -9.09
N LYS A 42 -12.74 -18.12 -9.23
CA LYS A 42 -11.35 -18.34 -9.66
C LYS A 42 -10.32 -17.61 -8.76
N GLU A 43 -10.55 -17.65 -7.46
CA GLU A 43 -9.70 -17.05 -6.43
C GLU A 43 -9.23 -18.15 -5.46
N THR A 44 -7.96 -18.14 -5.02
CA THR A 44 -7.41 -19.18 -4.15
C THR A 44 -7.20 -18.64 -2.73
N PRO A 45 -8.03 -19.03 -1.74
CA PRO A 45 -7.82 -18.69 -0.33
C PRO A 45 -6.50 -19.28 0.19
N TYR A 46 -5.91 -18.67 1.22
CA TYR A 46 -4.73 -19.26 1.85
C TYR A 46 -5.14 -20.47 2.70
N GLU A 47 -4.50 -21.62 2.46
CA GLU A 47 -4.57 -22.77 3.36
C GLU A 47 -4.25 -22.31 4.80
N GLY A 48 -5.10 -22.66 5.78
CA GLY A 48 -5.00 -22.17 7.16
C GLY A 48 -6.27 -21.60 7.71
N LYS A 49 -6.17 -20.54 8.51
CA LYS A 49 -7.39 -19.90 9.05
C LYS A 49 -8.30 -19.35 7.95
N GLN A 50 -7.84 -19.07 6.72
CA GLN A 50 -8.80 -18.72 5.67
C GLN A 50 -9.58 -19.93 5.19
N THR A 51 -8.93 -21.06 4.85
CA THR A 51 -9.66 -22.28 4.50
C THR A 51 -10.45 -22.84 5.69
N GLU A 52 -9.92 -22.84 6.91
CA GLU A 52 -10.63 -23.21 8.14
C GLU A 52 -11.84 -22.30 8.39
N LEU A 53 -11.72 -20.98 8.17
CA LEU A 53 -12.87 -20.08 8.24
C LEU A 53 -13.90 -20.44 7.18
N LEU A 54 -13.50 -20.61 5.92
CA LEU A 54 -14.41 -20.94 4.83
C LEU A 54 -15.07 -22.32 5.06
N GLU A 55 -14.32 -23.33 5.45
CA GLU A 55 -14.83 -24.67 5.78
C GLU A 55 -15.79 -24.61 6.98
N THR A 56 -15.44 -23.88 8.03
CA THR A 56 -16.31 -23.71 9.21
C THR A 56 -17.61 -23.01 8.81
N LEU A 57 -17.52 -21.89 8.08
CA LEU A 57 -18.69 -21.19 7.57
C LEU A 57 -19.52 -22.06 6.63
N ASN A 58 -18.88 -22.89 5.81
CA ASN A 58 -19.54 -23.86 4.94
C ASN A 58 -20.34 -24.86 5.77
N GLN A 59 -19.74 -25.51 6.78
CA GLN A 59 -20.43 -26.46 7.65
C GLN A 59 -21.65 -25.84 8.34
N ILE A 60 -21.46 -24.66 8.94
CA ILE A 60 -22.52 -23.91 9.63
C ILE A 60 -23.68 -23.62 8.66
N VAL A 61 -23.39 -23.09 7.48
CA VAL A 61 -24.42 -22.74 6.48
C VAL A 61 -25.11 -23.99 5.94
N TRP A 62 -24.37 -25.03 5.60
CA TRP A 62 -24.97 -26.27 5.08
C TRP A 62 -25.88 -26.91 6.11
N TRP A 63 -25.49 -26.95 7.39
CA TRP A 63 -26.37 -27.41 8.47
C TRP A 63 -27.64 -26.55 8.58
N LYS A 64 -27.50 -25.23 8.63
CA LYS A 64 -28.64 -24.31 8.73
C LYS A 64 -29.63 -24.47 7.57
N LEU A 65 -29.14 -24.81 6.38
CA LEU A 65 -29.97 -25.02 5.18
C LEU A 65 -30.47 -26.45 4.99
N THR A 66 -29.79 -27.48 5.50
CA THR A 66 -30.16 -28.87 5.19
C THR A 66 -30.58 -29.69 6.40
N GLY A 67 -30.13 -29.32 7.60
CA GLY A 67 -30.23 -30.15 8.79
C GLY A 67 -29.50 -31.49 8.66
N ASP A 68 -28.59 -31.61 7.68
CA ASP A 68 -27.90 -32.86 7.38
C ASP A 68 -26.58 -32.95 8.15
N GLU A 69 -26.53 -33.89 9.07
CA GLU A 69 -25.42 -34.14 9.98
C GLU A 69 -24.11 -34.47 9.26
N ARG A 70 -24.17 -34.89 7.99
CA ARG A 70 -22.99 -35.23 7.18
C ARG A 70 -22.15 -34.02 6.84
N PHE A 71 -22.73 -32.82 6.82
CA PHE A 71 -22.03 -31.59 6.44
C PHE A 71 -21.54 -30.76 7.62
N CYS A 72 -21.87 -31.11 8.87
CA CYS A 72 -21.57 -30.27 10.02
C CYS A 72 -21.37 -31.08 11.31
N VAL A 73 -20.21 -30.86 11.93
CA VAL A 73 -19.88 -31.42 13.24
C VAL A 73 -20.79 -30.84 14.32
N GLU A 74 -21.03 -31.62 15.39
CA GLU A 74 -21.99 -31.31 16.45
C GLU A 74 -21.79 -29.91 17.06
N ASP A 75 -20.54 -29.55 17.37
CA ASP A 75 -20.16 -28.26 17.98
C ASP A 75 -20.50 -27.02 17.13
N LEU A 76 -20.73 -27.19 15.82
CA LEU A 76 -21.02 -26.09 14.90
C LEU A 76 -22.52 -25.94 14.58
N ARG A 77 -23.36 -26.87 15.03
CA ARG A 77 -24.78 -26.94 14.65
C ARG A 77 -25.63 -25.80 15.20
N GLU A 78 -25.31 -25.34 16.41
CA GLU A 78 -26.07 -24.31 17.12
C GLU A 78 -25.48 -22.89 16.96
N ILE A 79 -24.40 -22.74 16.18
CA ILE A 79 -23.70 -21.46 16.01
C ILE A 79 -24.59 -20.44 15.31
N LEU A 80 -24.86 -19.31 15.96
CA LEU A 80 -25.60 -18.15 15.43
C LEU A 80 -24.67 -16.96 15.17
N GLU A 81 -23.53 -16.89 15.85
CA GLU A 81 -22.59 -15.78 15.79
C GLU A 81 -21.16 -16.28 15.53
N ALA A 82 -20.55 -15.86 14.42
CA ALA A 82 -19.15 -16.14 14.10
C ALA A 82 -18.30 -14.88 14.31
N VAL A 83 -17.41 -14.89 15.29
CA VAL A 83 -16.56 -13.77 15.67
C VAL A 83 -15.14 -13.99 15.17
N VAL A 84 -14.79 -13.31 14.09
CA VAL A 84 -13.55 -13.49 13.33
C VAL A 84 -12.63 -12.29 13.54
N MET A 85 -11.62 -12.47 14.38
CA MET A 85 -10.64 -11.43 14.66
C MET A 85 -9.38 -11.62 13.80
N PHE A 86 -9.38 -11.03 12.60
CA PHE A 86 -8.34 -11.20 11.56
C PHE A 86 -7.66 -9.88 11.18
N GLY A 87 -6.34 -9.93 10.95
CA GLY A 87 -5.47 -8.94 10.26
C GLY A 87 -5.24 -7.60 10.94
N LYS A 88 -4.24 -6.82 10.51
CA LYS A 88 -4.04 -5.38 10.79
C LYS A 88 -3.34 -4.75 9.56
N GLY A 89 -3.63 -3.47 9.30
CA GLY A 89 -3.12 -2.62 8.21
C GLY A 89 -1.60 -2.56 8.05
N CYS A 90 -1.14 -1.66 7.18
CA CYS A 90 -0.06 -1.98 6.25
C CYS A 90 1.20 -1.11 6.42
N LYS A 91 1.03 0.20 6.62
CA LYS A 91 2.11 1.18 6.49
C LYS A 91 2.23 2.08 7.71
N SER A 92 3.43 2.56 8.03
CA SER A 92 3.64 3.56 9.09
C SER A 92 3.12 4.95 8.70
N GLY A 93 2.89 5.81 9.70
CA GLY A 93 2.37 7.17 9.48
C GLY A 93 3.29 8.09 8.68
N ASP A 94 4.60 7.90 8.79
CA ASP A 94 5.65 8.67 8.08
C ASP A 94 5.84 8.25 6.61
N THR A 95 5.06 7.27 6.14
CA THR A 95 5.02 6.83 4.73
C THR A 95 4.66 8.01 3.83
N LYS A 96 5.49 8.28 2.82
CA LYS A 96 5.31 9.39 1.88
C LYS A 96 4.63 8.91 0.60
N ILE A 97 3.61 9.64 0.18
CA ILE A 97 2.88 9.40 -1.06
C ILE A 97 2.74 10.71 -1.83
N PHE A 98 2.84 10.65 -3.16
CA PHE A 98 2.70 11.82 -4.02
C PHE A 98 1.38 11.73 -4.78
N ASP A 99 0.62 12.82 -4.76
CA ASP A 99 -0.51 13.01 -5.66
C ASP A 99 0.04 13.21 -7.09
N PRO A 100 -0.24 12.33 -8.05
CA PRO A 100 0.27 12.46 -9.39
C PRO A 100 -0.36 13.60 -10.19
N VAL A 101 -1.46 14.18 -9.73
CA VAL A 101 -2.12 15.31 -10.39
C VAL A 101 -1.54 16.63 -9.89
N THR A 102 -1.48 16.80 -8.56
CA THR A 102 -1.01 18.07 -7.95
C THR A 102 0.49 18.09 -7.69
N GLY A 103 1.15 16.94 -7.65
CA GLY A 103 2.57 16.82 -7.33
C GLY A 103 2.91 17.01 -5.86
N LYS A 104 1.91 17.26 -5.01
CA LYS A 104 2.09 17.41 -3.57
C LYS A 104 2.43 16.08 -2.94
N MET A 105 3.40 16.09 -2.04
CA MET A 105 3.63 14.97 -1.16
C MET A 105 2.64 15.05 0.00
N HIS A 106 2.28 13.91 0.54
CA HIS A 106 1.50 13.75 1.76
C HIS A 106 2.09 12.61 2.58
N THR A 107 1.91 12.68 3.90
CA THR A 107 2.14 11.52 4.78
C THR A 107 0.83 10.79 5.07
N PHE A 108 0.91 9.52 5.44
CA PHE A 108 -0.27 8.75 5.83
C PHE A 108 -0.93 9.36 7.08
N THR A 109 -0.14 9.87 8.03
CA THR A 109 -0.66 10.62 9.18
C THR A 109 -1.44 11.86 8.75
N GLU A 110 -0.90 12.69 7.84
CA GLU A 110 -1.59 13.90 7.33
C GLU A 110 -2.94 13.55 6.68
N LEU A 111 -2.96 12.52 5.83
CA LEU A 111 -4.17 12.11 5.09
C LEU A 111 -5.23 11.49 6.01
N SER A 112 -4.81 10.84 7.09
CA SER A 112 -5.71 10.15 8.03
C SER A 112 -6.60 11.08 8.85
N VAL A 113 -6.18 12.33 9.09
CA VAL A 113 -6.92 13.29 9.94
C VAL A 113 -8.32 13.59 9.40
N HIS A 114 -8.48 13.54 8.08
CA HIS A 114 -9.72 13.87 7.39
C HIS A 114 -10.17 12.79 6.40
N SER A 115 -9.54 11.61 6.43
CA SER A 115 -9.75 10.53 5.44
C SER A 115 -9.75 11.05 4.00
N GLN A 116 -8.82 11.97 3.69
CA GLN A 116 -8.80 12.67 2.41
C GLN A 116 -8.51 11.70 1.27
N THR A 117 -9.34 11.76 0.23
CA THR A 117 -9.07 11.04 -1.01
C THR A 117 -7.88 11.66 -1.73
N LEU A 118 -7.02 10.81 -2.29
CA LEU A 118 -5.82 11.20 -3.01
C LEU A 118 -5.80 10.48 -4.36
N ASN A 119 -5.30 11.16 -5.40
CA ASN A 119 -4.90 10.44 -6.60
C ASN A 119 -3.57 9.73 -6.34
N VAL A 120 -3.39 8.53 -6.87
CA VAL A 120 -2.18 7.73 -6.69
C VAL A 120 -1.82 6.99 -7.98
N LYS A 121 -0.53 6.70 -8.16
CA LYS A 121 -0.07 5.78 -9.19
C LYS A 121 -0.31 4.35 -8.72
N SER A 122 -0.96 3.56 -9.57
CA SER A 122 -1.24 2.14 -9.35
C SER A 122 -0.70 1.32 -10.50
N LEU A 123 -0.25 0.10 -10.24
CA LEU A 123 0.23 -0.83 -11.26
C LEU A 123 -0.95 -1.59 -11.88
N ASP A 124 -1.12 -1.46 -13.19
CA ASP A 124 -1.92 -2.42 -13.95
C ASP A 124 -1.08 -3.70 -14.14
N CYS A 125 -1.44 -4.75 -13.40
CA CYS A 125 -0.71 -6.02 -13.42
C CYS A 125 -0.74 -6.71 -14.80
N LYS A 126 -1.68 -6.37 -15.69
CA LYS A 126 -1.74 -6.94 -17.04
C LYS A 126 -0.73 -6.29 -17.98
N THR A 127 -0.65 -4.96 -17.94
CA THR A 127 0.24 -4.20 -18.83
C THR A 127 1.61 -3.92 -18.23
N GLN A 128 1.77 -4.12 -16.92
CA GLN A 128 2.95 -3.78 -16.12
C GLN A 128 3.31 -2.28 -16.21
N LYS A 129 2.28 -1.44 -16.39
CA LYS A 129 2.39 0.03 -16.44
C LYS A 129 1.69 0.66 -15.25
N LEU A 130 2.22 1.80 -14.82
CA LEU A 130 1.64 2.63 -13.79
C LEU A 130 0.59 3.55 -14.41
N VAL A 131 -0.56 3.61 -13.76
CA VAL A 131 -1.74 4.36 -14.19
C VAL A 131 -2.26 5.19 -13.03
N ASP A 132 -2.87 6.33 -13.34
CA ASP A 132 -3.51 7.16 -12.31
C ASP A 132 -4.81 6.52 -11.84
N SER A 133 -5.03 6.60 -10.54
CA SER A 133 -6.20 6.06 -9.85
C SER A 133 -6.52 6.92 -8.63
N CYS A 134 -7.71 6.75 -8.06
CA CYS A 134 -8.13 7.49 -6.87
C CYS A 134 -8.33 6.52 -5.70
N THR A 135 -7.93 6.96 -4.52
CA THR A 135 -8.07 6.22 -3.26
C THR A 135 -9.39 6.54 -2.57
N THR A 136 -9.85 5.67 -1.68
CA THR A 136 -11.00 5.94 -0.80
C THR A 136 -10.66 6.75 0.46
N GLY A 137 -9.40 7.19 0.60
CA GLY A 137 -8.87 7.89 1.77
C GLY A 137 -7.95 7.02 2.64
N VAL A 138 -7.01 7.64 3.35
CA VAL A 138 -6.14 6.96 4.33
C VAL A 138 -6.85 6.92 5.67
N VAL A 139 -6.76 5.79 6.37
CA VAL A 139 -7.31 5.64 7.73
C VAL A 139 -6.22 5.18 8.69
N GLU A 140 -6.21 5.72 9.90
CA GLU A 140 -5.45 5.15 11.01
C GLU A 140 -6.13 3.85 11.43
N VAL A 141 -5.38 2.76 11.45
CA VAL A 141 -5.93 1.42 11.68
C VAL A 141 -5.65 1.02 13.13
N GLY A 142 -4.43 1.20 13.62
CA GLY A 142 -4.14 1.08 15.04
C GLY A 142 -2.65 1.03 15.32
N GLU A 143 -2.25 0.40 16.42
CA GLU A 143 -0.84 0.31 16.84
C GLU A 143 -0.34 -1.14 16.82
N GLY A 144 0.94 -1.35 16.47
CA GLY A 144 1.57 -2.67 16.42
C GLY A 144 3.03 -2.65 15.96
N ASP A 145 3.63 -3.84 15.89
CA ASP A 145 5.02 -4.04 15.48
C ASP A 145 5.31 -3.58 14.03
N ILE A 146 6.28 -2.69 13.86
CA ILE A 146 6.71 -2.15 12.56
C ILE A 146 8.08 -2.71 12.18
N TYR A 147 8.22 -3.05 10.91
CA TYR A 147 9.45 -3.50 10.28
C TYR A 147 9.86 -2.52 9.19
N GLU A 148 11.15 -2.17 9.15
CA GLU A 148 11.76 -1.42 8.07
C GLU A 148 12.33 -2.40 7.04
N ILE A 149 11.89 -2.26 5.80
CA ILE A 149 12.39 -3.01 4.66
C ILE A 149 13.38 -2.14 3.92
N VAL A 150 14.63 -2.59 3.85
CA VAL A 150 15.70 -1.91 3.11
C VAL A 150 16.04 -2.72 1.88
N THR A 151 16.06 -2.09 0.71
CA THR A 151 16.46 -2.76 -0.53
C THR A 151 17.95 -2.58 -0.83
N ASN A 152 18.46 -3.29 -1.84
CA ASN A 152 19.83 -3.15 -2.32
C ASN A 152 20.10 -1.82 -3.03
N SER A 153 19.05 -1.06 -3.41
CA SER A 153 19.20 0.33 -3.86
C SER A 153 19.27 1.33 -2.71
N GLY A 154 19.11 0.86 -1.46
CA GLY A 154 19.09 1.70 -0.26
C GLY A 154 17.72 2.30 0.07
N ARG A 155 16.68 2.04 -0.74
CA ARG A 155 15.29 2.46 -0.43
C ARG A 155 14.79 1.81 0.85
N ARG A 156 13.92 2.53 1.55
CA ARG A 156 13.32 2.09 2.81
C ARG A 156 11.84 2.35 2.84
N THR A 157 11.13 1.47 3.52
CA THR A 157 9.75 1.70 3.90
C THR A 157 9.44 0.95 5.18
N LYS A 158 8.58 1.55 6.02
CA LYS A 158 8.20 1.01 7.31
C LYS A 158 6.78 0.47 7.22
N VAL A 159 6.65 -0.81 7.57
CA VAL A 159 5.47 -1.60 7.29
C VAL A 159 5.17 -2.51 8.45
N TYR A 160 3.89 -2.78 8.64
CA TYR A 160 3.45 -3.88 9.50
C TYR A 160 3.85 -5.21 8.83
N PRO A 161 4.17 -6.29 9.57
CA PRO A 161 4.66 -7.54 8.97
C PRO A 161 3.66 -8.23 8.02
N GLU A 162 2.40 -7.80 8.02
CA GLU A 162 1.36 -8.29 7.11
C GLU A 162 1.20 -7.50 5.82
N HIS A 163 1.96 -6.42 5.67
CA HIS A 163 1.99 -5.68 4.41
C HIS A 163 2.46 -6.57 3.26
N VAL A 164 1.92 -6.32 2.07
CA VAL A 164 2.14 -7.17 0.90
C VAL A 164 2.81 -6.34 -0.19
N PHE A 165 3.98 -6.78 -0.66
CA PHE A 165 4.63 -6.22 -1.85
C PHE A 165 4.51 -7.17 -3.03
N LEU A 166 4.57 -6.58 -4.22
CA LEU A 166 4.75 -7.35 -5.45
C LEU A 166 6.19 -7.89 -5.51
N THR A 167 6.34 -9.19 -5.69
CA THR A 167 7.63 -9.87 -5.83
C THR A 167 7.72 -10.66 -7.14
N ARG A 168 8.91 -11.14 -7.48
CA ARG A 168 9.12 -12.03 -8.62
C ARG A 168 8.82 -13.47 -8.20
N LYS A 169 7.96 -14.14 -8.97
CA LYS A 169 7.63 -15.55 -8.73
C LYS A 169 8.80 -16.45 -9.13
N TYR A 170 9.32 -17.21 -8.17
CA TYR A 170 10.35 -18.21 -8.43
C TYR A 170 9.70 -19.52 -8.90
N THR A 171 10.06 -20.01 -10.10
CA THR A 171 9.44 -21.22 -10.68
C THR A 171 10.42 -22.39 -10.88
N GLY A 172 11.45 -22.51 -10.03
CA GLY A 172 12.52 -23.50 -10.22
C GLY A 172 12.31 -24.81 -9.43
N SER A 173 12.43 -25.95 -10.11
CA SER A 173 12.55 -27.29 -9.50
C SER A 173 14.01 -27.76 -9.35
N ASN A 174 14.99 -27.03 -9.91
CA ASN A 174 16.43 -27.35 -9.89
C ASN A 174 17.28 -26.07 -9.75
N SER A 175 18.58 -26.22 -9.47
CA SER A 175 19.60 -25.19 -9.19
C SER A 175 19.85 -24.11 -10.27
N LYS A 176 19.01 -24.04 -11.32
CA LYS A 176 18.96 -22.97 -12.33
C LYS A 176 17.58 -22.29 -12.42
N GLY A 177 16.81 -22.27 -11.33
CA GLY A 177 15.44 -21.73 -11.31
C GLY A 177 15.34 -20.32 -11.91
N LEU A 178 14.54 -20.18 -12.97
CA LEU A 178 14.19 -18.88 -13.54
C LEU A 178 13.01 -18.27 -12.78
N TYR A 179 13.05 -16.96 -12.58
CA TYR A 179 11.90 -16.18 -12.15
C TYR A 179 10.95 -15.99 -13.33
N ARG A 180 9.68 -16.42 -13.21
CA ARG A 180 8.65 -16.25 -14.25
C ARG A 180 7.38 -15.67 -13.64
N GLY A 181 7.03 -14.47 -14.09
CA GLY A 181 5.86 -13.74 -13.60
C GLY A 181 6.10 -13.06 -12.25
N THR A 182 5.02 -12.54 -11.69
CA THR A 182 4.99 -11.83 -10.41
C THR A 182 4.02 -12.50 -9.46
N GLU A 183 4.22 -12.32 -8.17
CA GLU A 183 3.28 -12.73 -7.13
C GLU A 183 3.25 -11.68 -6.02
N TRP A 184 2.17 -11.64 -5.25
CA TRP A 184 2.05 -10.78 -4.09
C TRP A 184 2.49 -11.55 -2.86
N LYS A 185 3.44 -11.00 -2.09
CA LYS A 185 4.06 -11.70 -0.96
C LYS A 185 4.07 -10.80 0.28
N ARG A 186 3.77 -11.38 1.44
CA ARG A 186 3.76 -10.65 2.73
C ARG A 186 5.18 -10.41 3.22
N VAL A 187 5.39 -9.28 3.90
CA VAL A 187 6.69 -8.90 4.48
C VAL A 187 7.26 -10.00 5.38
N ARG A 188 6.47 -10.60 6.24
CA ARG A 188 6.91 -11.70 7.12
C ARG A 188 7.36 -12.98 6.39
N GLU A 189 6.91 -13.18 5.15
CA GLU A 189 7.31 -14.32 4.32
C GLU A 189 8.55 -13.99 3.49
N MET A 190 8.86 -12.71 3.36
CA MET A 190 10.02 -12.22 2.64
C MET A 190 11.28 -12.49 3.44
N ARG A 191 12.34 -12.79 2.70
CA ARG A 191 13.68 -12.98 3.24
C ARG A 191 14.62 -12.01 2.57
N ILE A 192 15.75 -11.75 3.23
CA ILE A 192 16.87 -11.07 2.60
C ILE A 192 17.21 -11.80 1.28
N GLY A 193 17.30 -11.05 0.19
CA GLY A 193 17.52 -11.55 -1.16
C GLY A 193 16.25 -11.70 -2.01
N ASP A 194 15.06 -11.75 -1.42
CA ASP A 194 13.79 -11.72 -2.15
C ASP A 194 13.62 -10.40 -2.89
N TYR A 195 12.77 -10.40 -3.92
CA TYR A 195 12.51 -9.20 -4.72
C TYR A 195 11.31 -8.41 -4.19
N VAL A 196 11.35 -7.10 -4.33
CA VAL A 196 10.21 -6.19 -4.16
C VAL A 196 10.15 -5.24 -5.33
N ALA A 197 8.95 -4.98 -5.83
CA ALA A 197 8.74 -4.04 -6.92
C ALA A 197 8.77 -2.60 -6.40
N VAL A 198 9.48 -1.75 -7.13
CA VAL A 198 9.54 -0.31 -6.92
C VAL A 198 9.11 0.42 -8.19
N SER A 199 8.47 1.56 -8.02
CA SER A 199 8.11 2.47 -9.11
C SER A 199 9.34 3.22 -9.60
N THR A 200 9.52 3.28 -10.92
CA THR A 200 10.51 4.13 -11.59
C THR A 200 9.89 5.09 -12.61
N ALA A 201 8.56 5.12 -12.72
CA ALA A 201 7.89 6.07 -13.60
C ALA A 201 7.96 7.48 -13.01
N PRO A 202 8.26 8.49 -13.84
CA PRO A 202 8.10 9.88 -13.43
C PRO A 202 6.64 10.17 -13.14
N ILE A 203 6.42 11.10 -12.22
CA ILE A 203 5.12 11.71 -12.02
C ILE A 203 5.07 12.95 -12.92
N THR A 204 3.96 13.14 -13.65
CA THR A 204 3.72 14.35 -14.45
C THR A 204 2.72 15.22 -13.70
N PHE A 205 3.14 16.38 -13.21
CA PHE A 205 2.34 17.17 -12.27
C PHE A 205 2.60 18.67 -12.40
N ASN A 206 1.64 19.48 -11.92
CA ASN A 206 1.80 20.93 -11.80
C ASN A 206 2.19 21.28 -10.36
N GLY A 207 3.49 21.27 -10.09
CA GLY A 207 4.02 21.50 -8.75
C GLY A 207 4.07 22.97 -8.36
N THR A 208 4.57 23.22 -7.16
CA THR A 208 4.84 24.56 -6.63
C THR A 208 6.03 25.18 -7.36
N ILE A 209 5.91 26.44 -7.74
CA ILE A 209 6.99 27.22 -8.34
C ILE A 209 7.55 28.17 -7.28
N LEU A 210 8.86 28.12 -7.07
CA LEU A 210 9.57 29.05 -6.18
C LEU A 210 10.58 29.90 -6.95
N PRO A 211 10.99 31.06 -6.42
CA PRO A 211 12.01 31.88 -7.05
C PRO A 211 13.33 31.10 -7.24
N LYS A 212 13.87 31.13 -8.46
CA LYS A 212 15.08 30.37 -8.82
C LYS A 212 16.26 30.63 -7.87
N ASN A 213 16.46 31.88 -7.45
CA ASN A 213 17.58 32.23 -6.57
C ASN A 213 17.36 31.76 -5.12
N GLU A 214 16.12 31.59 -4.65
CA GLU A 214 15.84 30.91 -3.37
C GLU A 214 16.23 29.43 -3.47
N LEU A 215 15.85 28.74 -4.55
CA LEU A 215 16.18 27.33 -4.79
C LEU A 215 17.68 27.10 -4.87
N LYS A 216 18.39 27.96 -5.61
CA LYS A 216 19.85 27.93 -5.72
C LYS A 216 20.53 28.16 -4.37
N LEU A 217 20.08 29.18 -3.63
CA LEU A 217 20.62 29.48 -2.29
C LEU A 217 20.49 28.26 -1.37
N VAL A 218 19.31 27.64 -1.33
CA VAL A 218 19.07 26.44 -0.50
C VAL A 218 19.92 25.26 -0.97
N GLY A 219 20.05 25.03 -2.28
CA GLY A 219 20.90 23.97 -2.84
C GLY A 219 22.38 24.09 -2.42
N TYR A 220 22.95 25.29 -2.57
CA TYR A 220 24.32 25.56 -2.12
C TYR A 220 24.50 25.41 -0.61
N VAL A 221 23.54 25.92 0.18
CA VAL A 221 23.64 25.89 1.64
C VAL A 221 23.48 24.46 2.19
N LEU A 222 22.63 23.64 1.59
CA LEU A 222 22.45 22.25 2.02
C LEU A 222 23.70 21.40 1.82
N GLY A 223 24.44 21.60 0.72
CA GLY A 223 25.74 20.97 0.51
C GLY A 223 26.84 21.55 1.38
N ASP A 224 27.52 22.58 0.87
CA ASP A 224 28.75 23.14 1.46
C ASP A 224 28.53 24.39 2.34
N GLY A 225 27.27 24.71 2.68
CA GLY A 225 26.96 25.84 3.57
C GLY A 225 27.15 25.54 5.05
N ASN A 226 27.64 26.52 5.81
CA ASN A 226 27.60 26.53 7.27
C ASN A 226 26.81 27.75 7.75
N VAL A 227 25.70 27.48 8.44
CA VAL A 227 24.77 28.50 8.94
C VAL A 227 24.85 28.55 10.45
N SER A 228 25.49 29.58 10.99
CA SER A 228 25.63 29.77 12.44
C SER A 228 24.60 30.76 12.97
N ASP A 229 24.18 30.58 14.22
CA ASP A 229 23.26 31.49 14.90
C ASP A 229 23.86 32.87 15.20
N LEU A 230 25.19 32.96 15.20
CA LEU A 230 25.95 34.13 15.68
C LEU A 230 26.64 34.92 14.56
N TRP A 231 26.96 34.30 13.42
CA TRP A 231 27.84 34.91 12.40
C TRP A 231 27.26 34.92 10.98
N GLY A 232 26.06 34.38 10.77
CA GLY A 232 25.40 34.32 9.47
C GLY A 232 25.67 33.03 8.70
N CYS A 233 25.42 33.07 7.39
CA CYS A 233 25.71 31.98 6.46
C CYS A 233 27.12 32.15 5.88
N SER A 234 27.87 31.06 5.81
CA SER A 234 29.16 30.92 5.13
C SER A 234 29.06 29.77 4.12
N PHE A 235 29.73 29.89 2.98
CA PHE A 235 29.75 28.87 1.92
C PHE A 235 31.18 28.68 1.45
N TYR A 236 31.56 27.44 1.14
CA TYR A 236 32.89 27.09 0.67
C TYR A 236 32.82 26.72 -0.82
N ALA A 237 33.43 27.52 -1.69
CA ALA A 237 33.48 27.26 -3.14
C ALA A 237 34.93 26.99 -3.57
N SER A 238 35.18 25.88 -4.27
CA SER A 238 36.48 25.57 -4.88
C SER A 238 36.50 25.71 -6.41
N ASN A 239 35.33 25.84 -7.04
CA ASN A 239 35.17 26.04 -8.48
C ASN A 239 34.69 27.47 -8.74
N LYS A 240 35.27 28.13 -9.75
CA LYS A 240 35.00 29.55 -10.04
C LYS A 240 33.59 29.81 -10.57
N ASP A 241 33.02 28.88 -11.33
CA ASP A 241 31.64 29.00 -11.82
C ASP A 241 30.63 28.89 -10.67
N VAL A 242 30.90 27.98 -9.73
CA VAL A 242 30.10 27.84 -8.49
C VAL A 242 30.21 29.10 -7.63
N GLU A 243 31.42 29.62 -7.45
CA GLU A 243 31.66 30.88 -6.73
C GLU A 243 30.89 32.05 -7.37
N ASN A 244 31.00 32.21 -8.70
CA ASN A 244 30.36 33.28 -9.45
C ASN A 244 28.83 33.18 -9.38
N ASP A 245 28.26 31.99 -9.55
CA ASP A 245 26.81 31.77 -9.48
C ASP A 245 26.28 32.03 -8.06
N TYR A 246 26.95 31.53 -7.02
CA TYR A 246 26.54 31.79 -5.64
C TYR A 246 26.64 33.28 -5.27
N CYS A 247 27.69 33.98 -5.72
CA CYS A 247 27.79 35.44 -5.54
C CYS A 247 26.66 36.20 -6.24
N SER A 248 26.29 35.78 -7.45
CA SER A 248 25.14 36.35 -8.19
C SER A 248 23.83 36.14 -7.44
N VAL A 249 23.63 34.95 -6.86
CA VAL A 249 22.47 34.64 -6.02
C VAL A 249 22.40 35.59 -4.82
N LEU A 250 23.50 35.79 -4.09
CA LEU A 250 23.50 36.70 -2.94
C LEU A 250 23.21 38.16 -3.32
N ARG A 251 23.81 38.66 -4.40
CA ARG A 251 23.53 40.01 -4.92
C ARG A 251 22.07 40.19 -5.30
N SER A 252 21.41 39.14 -5.79
CA SER A 252 19.98 39.18 -6.09
C SER A 252 19.10 39.36 -4.85
N PHE A 253 19.61 39.01 -3.66
CA PHE A 253 18.99 39.29 -2.36
C PHE A 253 19.42 40.64 -1.76
N GLY A 254 20.18 41.46 -2.51
CA GLY A 254 20.73 42.73 -2.04
C GLY A 254 21.88 42.57 -1.05
N VAL A 255 22.49 41.38 -0.96
CA VAL A 255 23.61 41.10 -0.07
C VAL A 255 24.90 41.06 -0.88
N GLU A 256 25.83 41.98 -0.59
CA GLU A 256 27.14 41.94 -1.25
C GLU A 256 28.03 40.87 -0.60
N PRO A 257 28.56 39.91 -1.39
CA PRO A 257 29.48 38.89 -0.90
C PRO A 257 30.73 39.50 -0.27
N LYS A 258 31.09 39.05 0.93
CA LYS A 258 32.41 39.34 1.54
C LYS A 258 33.34 38.19 1.28
N TYR A 259 34.57 38.47 0.84
CA TYR A 259 35.55 37.45 0.52
C TYR A 259 36.53 37.30 1.67
N HIS A 260 36.71 36.07 2.17
CA HIS A 260 37.79 35.73 3.08
C HIS A 260 38.58 34.58 2.47
N GLU A 261 39.86 34.81 2.17
CA GLU A 261 40.78 33.77 1.72
C GLU A 261 41.19 32.90 2.91
N TYR A 262 40.95 31.59 2.80
CA TYR A 262 41.34 30.61 3.81
C TYR A 262 42.60 29.86 3.39
N GLY A 263 43.76 30.51 3.48
CA GLY A 263 45.07 29.87 3.33
C GLY A 263 45.60 29.41 4.69
N ASN A 264 45.64 28.11 4.96
CA ASN A 264 46.39 27.58 6.10
C ASN A 264 47.79 27.19 5.59
N GLU A 265 48.87 27.42 6.36
CA GLU A 265 50.26 27.08 5.96
C GLU A 265 50.44 25.60 5.53
N LYS A 266 49.50 24.73 5.91
CA LYS A 266 49.47 23.30 5.56
C LYS A 266 48.70 22.95 4.26
N ARG A 267 47.94 23.89 3.67
CA ARG A 267 47.10 23.69 2.45
C ARG A 267 46.96 24.98 1.63
N PRO A 268 48.02 25.41 0.91
CA PRO A 268 48.05 26.66 0.13
C PRO A 268 47.20 26.63 -1.16
N ASP A 269 46.59 25.49 -1.48
CA ASP A 269 45.87 25.18 -2.73
C ASP A 269 44.35 25.37 -2.65
N ARG A 270 43.79 25.74 -1.49
CA ARG A 270 42.34 25.97 -1.33
C ARG A 270 42.01 27.46 -1.39
N ASN A 271 41.76 27.97 -2.61
CA ASN A 271 41.06 29.24 -2.80
C ASN A 271 39.59 29.06 -2.40
N CYS A 272 39.33 29.06 -1.10
CA CYS A 272 37.97 29.06 -0.60
C CYS A 272 37.57 30.47 -0.21
N VAL A 273 36.48 30.97 -0.81
CA VAL A 273 35.86 32.22 -0.42
C VAL A 273 34.77 31.93 0.61
N MET A 274 35.01 32.25 1.88
CA MET A 274 33.92 32.27 2.85
C MET A 274 33.07 33.53 2.63
N ILE A 275 31.83 33.35 2.19
CA ILE A 275 30.92 34.47 1.98
C ILE A 275 30.02 34.65 3.19
N ASN A 276 30.29 35.68 3.98
CA ASN A 276 29.52 36.00 5.17
C ASN A 276 28.33 36.91 4.86
N SER A 277 27.16 36.50 5.34
CA SER A 277 25.99 37.38 5.44
C SER A 277 25.93 37.94 6.87
N PRO A 278 26.47 39.14 7.18
CA PRO A 278 26.54 39.62 8.55
C PRO A 278 25.14 39.72 9.17
N LEU A 279 25.00 39.25 10.41
CA LEU A 279 23.94 39.74 11.30
C LEU A 279 24.25 41.22 11.51
N THR A 280 23.45 42.09 10.92
CA THR A 280 23.50 43.51 11.28
C THR A 280 23.15 43.64 12.76
N THR A 281 23.79 44.61 13.40
CA THR A 281 23.70 44.95 14.82
C THR A 281 22.26 45.06 15.33
N CYS A 282 22.09 45.11 16.66
CA CYS A 282 20.83 45.21 17.41
C CYS A 282 19.80 46.22 16.86
N GLU A 283 20.22 47.23 16.09
CA GLU A 283 19.35 48.20 15.42
C GLU A 283 18.48 47.60 14.29
N SER A 284 18.85 46.45 13.73
CA SER A 284 18.17 45.84 12.56
C SER A 284 17.08 44.82 12.87
N ARG A 285 16.90 44.41 14.15
CA ARG A 285 15.77 43.55 14.56
C ARG A 285 14.41 44.23 14.36
N HIS A 286 14.39 45.55 14.31
CA HIS A 286 13.20 46.36 14.01
C HIS A 286 12.98 46.59 12.50
N ALA A 287 13.92 46.21 11.63
CA ALA A 287 13.93 46.50 10.19
C ALA A 287 13.98 45.24 9.29
N GLY A 288 13.52 44.08 9.79
CA GLY A 288 13.33 42.88 8.97
C GLY A 288 14.56 41.96 8.80
N GLY A 289 15.75 42.30 9.32
CA GLY A 289 16.93 41.42 9.33
C GLY A 289 17.59 41.13 7.96
N ASN A 290 18.53 40.18 7.92
CA ASN A 290 19.27 39.80 6.72
C ASN A 290 18.42 38.92 5.77
N PRO A 291 18.19 39.31 4.49
CA PRO A 291 17.30 38.58 3.58
C PRO A 291 17.70 37.12 3.35
N VAL A 292 19.00 36.83 3.24
CA VAL A 292 19.52 35.47 3.07
C VAL A 292 19.21 34.63 4.31
N THR A 293 19.44 35.18 5.50
CA THR A 293 19.12 34.48 6.75
C THR A 293 17.61 34.28 6.91
N ASN A 294 16.77 35.20 6.43
CA ASN A 294 15.32 35.03 6.44
C ASN A 294 14.85 33.86 5.57
N VAL A 295 15.44 33.68 4.38
CA VAL A 295 15.17 32.51 3.54
C VAL A 295 15.62 31.22 4.24
N LEU A 296 16.78 31.23 4.90
CA LEU A 296 17.27 30.05 5.63
C LEU A 296 16.42 29.73 6.86
N ARG A 297 15.89 30.74 7.57
CA ARG A 297 14.92 30.55 8.66
C ARG A 297 13.58 30.02 8.16
N LYS A 298 13.08 30.56 7.04
CA LYS A 298 11.83 30.12 6.39
C LYS A 298 11.86 28.62 6.14
N TYR A 299 13.01 28.07 5.74
CA TYR A 299 13.19 26.64 5.46
C TYR A 299 13.82 25.83 6.60
N ASP A 300 13.91 26.40 7.81
CA ASP A 300 14.46 25.74 9.00
C ASP A 300 15.88 25.16 8.76
N LEU A 301 16.76 25.95 8.16
CA LEU A 301 18.17 25.59 7.90
C LEU A 301 19.16 26.31 8.82
N GLN A 302 18.70 27.30 9.58
CA GLN A 302 19.56 28.04 10.49
C GLN A 302 19.98 27.16 11.68
N GLY A 303 21.27 27.16 12.01
CA GLY A 303 21.82 26.41 13.15
C GLY A 303 22.02 24.92 12.90
N LYS A 304 21.52 24.39 11.78
CA LYS A 304 21.64 22.96 11.43
C LYS A 304 23.01 22.63 10.89
N ASN A 305 23.61 21.60 11.47
CA ASN A 305 24.86 21.03 10.96
C ASN A 305 24.59 19.94 9.89
N ALA A 306 25.65 19.39 9.28
CA ALA A 306 25.54 18.39 8.21
C ALA A 306 24.78 17.10 8.60
N TYR A 307 24.62 16.80 9.89
CA TYR A 307 23.88 15.63 10.39
C TYR A 307 22.38 15.92 10.60
N GLU A 308 21.99 17.19 10.64
CA GLU A 308 20.62 17.63 10.93
C GLU A 308 19.92 18.20 9.70
N LYS A 309 20.67 18.64 8.69
CA LYS A 309 20.13 19.17 7.44
C LYS A 309 19.22 18.13 6.76
N ARG A 310 18.03 18.58 6.37
CA ARG A 310 17.01 17.82 5.63
C ARG A 310 16.52 18.67 4.47
N ILE A 311 15.96 18.03 3.45
CA ILE A 311 15.29 18.77 2.38
C ILE A 311 14.01 19.42 2.99
N PRO A 312 13.77 20.72 2.79
CA PRO A 312 12.58 21.38 3.33
C PRO A 312 11.29 20.75 2.80
N ARG A 313 10.22 20.73 3.61
CA ARG A 313 8.96 20.05 3.26
C ARG A 313 8.34 20.57 1.97
N GLU A 314 8.45 21.87 1.74
CA GLU A 314 7.95 22.57 0.56
C GLU A 314 8.67 22.12 -0.72
N PHE A 315 9.90 21.62 -0.62
CA PHE A 315 10.67 21.17 -1.77
C PHE A 315 10.13 19.85 -2.33
N PHE A 316 9.38 19.08 -1.54
CA PHE A 316 8.68 17.88 -2.01
C PHE A 316 7.51 18.19 -2.93
N ASP A 317 6.98 19.41 -2.89
CA ASP A 317 5.83 19.82 -3.68
C ASP A 317 6.25 20.60 -4.94
N LEU A 318 7.55 20.83 -5.15
CA LEU A 318 8.09 21.58 -6.29
C LEU A 318 7.86 20.89 -7.62
N ASP A 319 7.65 21.70 -8.65
CA ASP A 319 7.64 21.29 -10.06
C ASP A 319 9.02 20.79 -10.53
N VAL A 320 9.04 20.20 -11.73
CA VAL A 320 10.25 19.57 -12.30
C VAL A 320 11.35 20.60 -12.53
N ASP A 321 11.01 21.81 -13.00
CA ASP A 321 11.99 22.86 -13.29
C ASP A 321 12.62 23.45 -12.02
N CYS A 322 11.84 23.59 -10.96
CA CYS A 322 12.34 24.02 -9.65
C CYS A 322 13.22 22.93 -9.03
N LEU A 323 12.81 21.66 -9.08
CA LEU A 323 13.64 20.53 -8.64
C LEU A 323 14.94 20.46 -9.43
N ALA A 324 14.90 20.69 -10.74
CA ALA A 324 16.10 20.72 -11.57
C ALA A 324 17.05 21.86 -11.20
N THR A 325 16.51 23.05 -10.93
CA THR A 325 17.30 24.22 -10.45
C THR A 325 17.93 23.95 -9.08
N PHE A 326 17.18 23.33 -8.18
CA PHE A 326 17.65 22.92 -6.86
C PHE A 326 18.77 21.87 -6.97
N PHE A 327 18.57 20.78 -7.72
CA PHE A 327 19.56 19.73 -7.89
C PHE A 327 20.81 20.20 -8.64
N SER A 328 20.67 21.12 -9.58
CA SER A 328 21.79 21.74 -10.30
C SER A 328 22.84 22.34 -9.35
N THR A 329 22.38 23.05 -8.31
CA THR A 329 23.26 23.69 -7.32
C THR A 329 23.63 22.77 -6.17
N LEU A 330 22.74 21.88 -5.74
CA LEU A 330 23.07 20.86 -4.75
C LEU A 330 24.21 19.96 -5.23
N PHE A 331 24.12 19.40 -6.44
CA PHE A 331 25.18 18.55 -7.00
C PHE A 331 26.45 19.33 -7.39
N ALA A 332 26.41 20.66 -7.46
CA ALA A 332 27.59 21.48 -7.71
C ALA A 332 28.58 21.44 -6.53
N THR A 333 28.06 21.22 -5.31
CA THR A 333 28.82 21.05 -4.06
C THR A 333 29.47 19.65 -3.99
N ASP A 334 29.05 18.79 -3.07
CA ASP A 334 29.52 17.42 -2.82
C ASP A 334 29.21 16.40 -3.93
N GLY A 335 28.65 16.84 -5.06
CA GLY A 335 28.35 15.96 -6.19
C GLY A 335 29.59 15.64 -7.04
N TRP A 336 29.52 14.61 -7.87
CA TRP A 336 30.53 14.33 -8.89
C TRP A 336 29.91 13.77 -10.16
N VAL A 337 30.65 13.91 -11.25
CA VAL A 337 30.37 13.25 -12.52
C VAL A 337 31.65 12.56 -12.98
N CYS A 338 31.61 11.27 -13.29
CA CYS A 338 32.77 10.49 -13.73
C CYS A 338 32.40 9.30 -14.61
N MET A 339 33.43 8.68 -15.21
CA MET A 339 33.35 7.37 -15.84
C MET A 339 34.12 6.37 -14.97
N ILE A 340 33.43 5.41 -14.37
CA ILE A 340 34.07 4.33 -13.61
C ILE A 340 34.67 3.33 -14.60
N ASN A 341 35.95 3.02 -14.40
CA ASN A 341 36.72 2.10 -15.25
C ASN A 341 36.58 2.41 -16.76
N ASN A 342 36.41 3.69 -17.11
CA ASN A 342 36.15 4.18 -18.46
C ASN A 342 34.94 3.51 -19.18
N ARG A 343 33.99 2.95 -18.42
CA ARG A 343 32.84 2.22 -18.98
C ARG A 343 31.49 2.60 -18.39
N ILE A 344 31.39 2.76 -17.08
CA ILE A 344 30.11 3.01 -16.42
C ILE A 344 30.02 4.50 -16.10
N PRO A 345 29.08 5.25 -16.71
CA PRO A 345 28.88 6.65 -16.35
C PRO A 345 28.28 6.72 -14.94
N GLN A 346 28.77 7.66 -14.14
CA GLN A 346 28.29 7.85 -12.78
C GLN A 346 28.13 9.33 -12.48
N ILE A 347 26.94 9.68 -11.98
CA ILE A 347 26.71 10.89 -11.20
C ILE A 347 26.55 10.44 -9.75
N GLY A 348 27.11 11.18 -8.79
CA GLY A 348 26.84 10.88 -7.40
C GLY A 348 26.87 12.09 -6.50
N TYR A 349 26.42 11.87 -5.27
CA TYR A 349 26.38 12.83 -4.17
C TYR A 349 26.65 12.10 -2.86
N CYS A 350 27.42 12.70 -1.95
CA CYS A 350 27.77 12.09 -0.68
C CYS A 350 27.26 12.93 0.49
N SER A 351 26.64 12.30 1.47
CA SER A 351 26.24 12.95 2.72
C SER A 351 26.54 12.08 3.93
N VAL A 352 26.75 12.70 5.08
CA VAL A 352 26.81 12.00 6.38
C VAL A 352 25.42 11.77 6.98
N ASN A 353 24.40 12.49 6.51
CA ASN A 353 23.01 12.28 6.91
C ASN A 353 22.31 11.34 5.92
N ARG A 354 21.85 10.19 6.42
CA ARG A 354 21.17 9.20 5.59
C ARG A 354 19.81 9.69 5.13
N ASP A 355 19.02 10.26 6.03
CA ASP A 355 17.67 10.72 5.72
C ASP A 355 17.69 11.81 4.65
N PHE A 356 18.74 12.65 4.64
CA PHE A 356 18.97 13.63 3.59
C PHE A 356 19.25 12.96 2.23
N ALA A 357 20.07 11.92 2.20
CA ALA A 357 20.31 11.14 0.98
C ALA A 357 19.02 10.44 0.49
N GLU A 358 18.19 9.94 1.41
CA GLU A 358 16.89 9.32 1.11
C GLU A 358 15.88 10.35 0.57
N ASP A 359 15.85 11.57 1.11
CA ASP A 359 15.05 12.68 0.57
C ASP A 359 15.45 12.98 -0.89
N ILE A 360 16.76 13.04 -1.18
CA ILE A 360 17.28 13.23 -2.56
C ILE A 360 16.85 12.07 -3.45
N GLN A 361 17.00 10.82 -3.00
CA GLN A 361 16.61 9.63 -3.77
C GLN A 361 15.11 9.64 -4.09
N LEU A 362 14.27 10.02 -3.13
CA LEU A 362 12.82 10.09 -3.33
C LEU A 362 12.42 11.16 -4.34
N LEU A 363 13.03 12.35 -4.27
CA LEU A 363 12.78 13.44 -5.22
C LEU A 363 13.32 13.16 -6.62
N LEU A 364 14.48 12.51 -6.74
CA LEU A 364 14.97 12.02 -8.05
C LEU A 364 14.00 10.97 -8.63
N ASN A 365 13.47 10.08 -7.79
CA ASN A 365 12.47 9.11 -8.21
C ASN A 365 11.17 9.77 -8.69
N LYS A 366 10.73 10.85 -8.02
CA LYS A 366 9.55 11.66 -8.39
C LYS A 366 9.64 12.14 -9.85
N ILE A 367 10.83 12.54 -10.30
CA ILE A 367 11.09 12.99 -11.68
C ILE A 367 11.61 11.88 -12.62
N GLY A 368 11.52 10.61 -12.20
CA GLY A 368 11.82 9.45 -13.05
C GLY A 368 13.31 9.15 -13.24
N ILE A 369 14.16 9.59 -12.30
CA ILE A 369 15.59 9.30 -12.25
C ILE A 369 15.85 8.28 -11.14
N TYR A 370 16.26 7.08 -11.54
CA TYR A 370 16.61 6.03 -10.61
C TYR A 370 18.01 6.24 -10.01
N SER A 371 18.14 6.13 -8.69
CA SER A 371 19.42 6.23 -7.96
C SER A 371 19.56 5.17 -6.86
N ILE A 372 20.79 4.91 -6.45
CA ILE A 372 21.17 3.91 -5.44
C ILE A 372 21.91 4.61 -4.30
N ILE A 373 21.60 4.27 -3.05
CA ILE A 373 22.33 4.73 -1.86
C ILE A 373 23.16 3.56 -1.30
N ASP A 374 24.47 3.76 -1.24
CA ASP A 374 25.42 2.86 -0.60
C ASP A 374 26.00 3.46 0.67
N GLU A 375 26.19 2.63 1.70
CA GLU A 375 26.88 3.02 2.93
C GLU A 375 28.39 2.78 2.78
N LYS A 376 29.19 3.81 3.05
CA LYS A 376 30.66 3.72 3.10
C LYS A 376 31.17 4.00 4.51
N LYS A 377 32.12 3.17 4.96
CA LYS A 377 32.90 3.44 6.16
C LYS A 377 33.85 4.61 5.88
N THR A 378 34.00 5.49 6.86
CA THR A 378 34.90 6.65 6.78
C THR A 378 35.74 6.75 8.04
N ASP A 379 36.90 7.38 7.95
CA ASP A 379 37.76 7.67 9.11
C ASP A 379 37.27 8.87 9.94
N SER A 380 36.05 9.37 9.65
CA SER A 380 35.43 10.44 10.42
C SER A 380 35.02 9.97 11.82
N LYS A 381 34.85 10.91 12.76
CA LYS A 381 34.44 10.62 14.15
C LYS A 381 33.12 9.83 14.28
N TYR A 382 32.31 9.75 13.21
CA TYR A 382 31.05 9.01 13.18
C TYR A 382 31.12 7.72 12.35
N GLY A 383 32.21 7.47 11.63
CA GLY A 383 32.53 6.18 11.02
C GLY A 383 31.82 5.83 9.72
N LYS A 384 30.81 6.60 9.26
CA LYS A 384 29.97 6.26 8.10
C LYS A 384 29.56 7.48 7.27
N ALA A 385 29.35 7.27 5.96
CA ALA A 385 28.77 8.22 5.02
C ALA A 385 27.90 7.46 3.99
N TYR A 386 26.98 8.16 3.35
CA TYR A 386 26.02 7.62 2.40
C TYR A 386 26.26 8.23 1.03
N GLN A 387 26.46 7.37 0.03
CA GLN A 387 26.71 7.76 -1.35
C GLN A 387 25.50 7.44 -2.20
N LEU A 388 24.83 8.48 -2.68
CA LEU A 388 23.81 8.37 -3.70
C LEU A 388 24.49 8.36 -5.08
N THR A 389 24.15 7.39 -5.93
CA THR A 389 24.74 7.23 -7.26
C THR A 389 23.69 6.94 -8.34
N ILE A 390 23.93 7.47 -9.54
CA ILE A 390 23.16 7.23 -10.76
C ILE A 390 24.14 6.62 -11.77
N ASN A 391 24.02 5.31 -12.00
CA ASN A 391 24.99 4.53 -12.78
C ASN A 391 24.43 4.02 -14.13
N SER A 392 23.11 4.12 -14.32
CA SER A 392 22.43 3.67 -15.54
C SER A 392 22.59 4.71 -16.62
N GLU A 393 23.02 4.33 -17.82
CA GLU A 393 23.12 5.25 -18.96
C GLU A 393 21.79 5.96 -19.27
N ILE A 394 20.65 5.27 -19.10
CA ILE A 394 19.33 5.87 -19.35
C ILE A 394 19.08 6.99 -18.33
N ASP A 395 19.26 6.68 -17.06
CA ASP A 395 19.01 7.62 -15.96
C ASP A 395 20.05 8.76 -15.93
N PHE A 396 21.29 8.49 -16.35
CA PHE A 396 22.34 9.49 -16.54
C PHE A 396 21.97 10.49 -17.64
N LEU A 397 21.47 10.00 -18.79
CA LEU A 397 21.00 10.87 -19.87
C LEU A 397 19.76 11.67 -19.46
N LYS A 398 18.79 11.04 -18.78
CA LYS A 398 17.62 11.75 -18.21
C LYS A 398 18.06 12.88 -17.26
N PHE A 399 19.00 12.58 -16.35
CA PHE A 399 19.56 13.56 -15.45
C PHE A 399 20.24 14.69 -16.23
N TYR A 400 21.07 14.40 -17.22
CA TYR A 400 21.70 15.45 -18.03
C TYR A 400 20.69 16.33 -18.76
N ASP A 401 19.66 15.73 -19.36
CA ASP A 401 18.69 16.47 -20.16
C ASP A 401 17.83 17.41 -19.28
N MET A 402 17.59 17.05 -18.02
CA MET A 402 16.84 17.87 -17.05
C MET A 402 17.73 18.81 -16.22
N ILE A 403 18.90 18.36 -15.78
CA ILE A 403 19.71 18.97 -14.71
C ILE A 403 21.13 19.24 -15.23
N LYS A 404 21.48 20.53 -15.34
CA LYS A 404 22.84 20.99 -15.65
C LYS A 404 23.55 21.36 -14.35
N ILE A 405 24.55 20.59 -13.94
CA ILE A 405 25.26 20.81 -12.67
C ILE A 405 26.25 21.95 -12.84
N VAL A 406 26.13 23.00 -12.02
CA VAL A 406 27.00 24.18 -12.08
C VAL A 406 28.46 23.80 -11.86
N GLY A 407 29.35 24.29 -12.74
CA GLY A 407 30.79 24.05 -12.69
C GLY A 407 31.21 22.62 -13.09
N LYS A 408 30.29 21.80 -13.61
CA LYS A 408 30.53 20.41 -14.03
C LYS A 408 29.92 20.09 -15.40
N GLU A 409 29.44 21.11 -16.12
CA GLU A 409 28.69 20.99 -17.38
C GLU A 409 29.53 20.37 -18.50
N GLU A 410 30.78 20.80 -18.67
CA GLU A 410 31.65 20.31 -19.74
C GLU A 410 31.90 18.81 -19.60
N LYS A 411 32.26 18.36 -18.39
CA LYS A 411 32.53 16.95 -18.09
C LYS A 411 31.27 16.11 -18.26
N HIS A 412 30.14 16.61 -17.79
CA HIS A 412 28.85 15.94 -17.90
C HIS A 412 28.42 15.79 -19.37
N LYS A 413 28.57 16.86 -20.17
CA LYS A 413 28.34 16.85 -21.62
C LYS A 413 29.26 15.86 -22.33
N ALA A 414 30.55 15.86 -22.04
CA ALA A 414 31.51 14.96 -22.68
C ALA A 414 31.15 13.48 -22.49
N ILE A 415 30.70 13.10 -21.29
CA ILE A 415 30.24 11.74 -21.00
C ILE A 415 28.93 11.43 -21.72
N CYS A 416 27.98 12.36 -21.76
CA CYS A 416 26.73 12.18 -22.51
C CYS A 416 26.96 11.99 -24.02
N ASP A 417 27.86 12.78 -24.60
CA ASP A 417 28.23 12.68 -26.01
C ASP A 417 28.85 11.30 -26.30
N PHE A 418 29.71 10.80 -25.40
CA PHE A 418 30.29 9.45 -25.47
C PHE A 418 29.23 8.32 -25.37
N ILE A 419 28.26 8.44 -24.46
CA ILE A 419 27.17 7.45 -24.33
C ILE A 419 26.33 7.42 -25.62
N ARG A 420 25.94 8.60 -26.12
CA ARG A 420 25.11 8.75 -27.32
C ARG A 420 25.81 8.16 -28.56
N SER A 421 27.10 8.44 -28.74
CA SER A 421 27.87 7.89 -29.86
C SER A 421 27.99 6.36 -29.82
N ASN A 422 28.10 5.75 -28.63
CA ASN A 422 28.18 4.29 -28.50
C ASN A 422 26.82 3.58 -28.64
N ARG A 423 25.72 4.23 -28.26
CA ARG A 423 24.36 3.68 -28.43
C ARG A 423 23.94 3.55 -29.89
N ASP A 424 24.28 4.53 -30.74
CA ASP A 424 23.95 4.49 -32.17
C ASP A 424 24.64 3.32 -32.90
N VAL A 425 25.80 2.88 -32.41
CA VAL A 425 26.51 1.69 -32.92
C VAL A 425 25.79 0.39 -32.51
N ASN A 426 25.35 0.29 -31.25
CA ASN A 426 24.74 -0.94 -30.71
C ASN A 426 23.26 -1.15 -31.07
N ARG A 427 22.52 -0.09 -31.45
CA ARG A 427 21.13 -0.20 -31.94
C ARG A 427 20.99 -1.01 -33.22
N ARG A 428 22.09 -1.18 -33.98
CA ARG A 428 22.14 -2.02 -35.20
C ARG A 428 22.27 -3.52 -34.92
N SER A 429 22.42 -3.94 -33.66
CA SER A 429 22.84 -5.33 -33.34
C SER A 429 21.98 -6.08 -32.33
N ASN A 430 21.17 -5.44 -31.46
CA ASN A 430 20.32 -6.19 -30.51
C ASN A 430 19.07 -5.43 -30.04
N GLY A 431 18.02 -6.21 -29.76
CA GLY A 431 16.61 -5.79 -29.64
C GLY A 431 16.20 -4.91 -28.46
N LYS A 432 14.93 -4.49 -28.55
CA LYS A 432 14.17 -3.55 -27.71
C LYS A 432 14.66 -3.41 -26.26
N VAL A 433 15.09 -2.19 -25.92
CA VAL A 433 15.13 -1.71 -24.53
C VAL A 433 13.68 -1.67 -24.03
N LEU A 434 13.33 -2.57 -23.12
CA LEU A 434 12.06 -2.52 -22.41
C LEU A 434 12.19 -1.45 -21.32
N ASP A 435 11.67 -0.26 -21.60
CA ASP A 435 11.43 0.76 -20.57
C ASP A 435 10.28 0.24 -19.69
N THR A 436 10.63 -0.35 -18.54
CA THR A 436 9.64 -0.85 -17.59
C THR A 436 9.44 0.21 -16.51
N GLU A 437 8.18 0.58 -16.27
CA GLU A 437 7.80 1.60 -15.27
C GLU A 437 7.96 1.12 -13.82
N ILE A 438 8.28 -0.17 -13.64
CA ILE A 438 8.66 -0.77 -12.36
C ILE A 438 10.04 -1.44 -12.48
N ARG A 439 10.75 -1.52 -11.35
CA ARG A 439 11.96 -2.35 -11.18
C ARG A 439 11.78 -3.29 -10.02
N PHE A 440 12.45 -4.45 -10.08
CA PHE A 440 12.49 -5.39 -8.96
C PHE A 440 13.84 -5.26 -8.26
N GLU A 441 13.80 -4.82 -7.02
CA GLU A 441 14.98 -4.65 -6.16
C GLU A 441 15.05 -5.81 -5.17
N ARG A 442 16.26 -6.18 -4.74
CA ARG A 442 16.42 -7.23 -3.72
C ARG A 442 16.32 -6.61 -2.34
N ILE A 443 15.64 -7.27 -1.42
CA ILE A 443 15.65 -6.93 0.00
C ILE A 443 17.07 -7.16 0.53
N LYS A 444 17.68 -6.12 1.07
CA LYS A 444 18.99 -6.13 1.72
C LYS A 444 18.87 -6.35 3.22
N GLU A 445 17.83 -5.79 3.84
CA GLU A 445 17.61 -5.84 5.28
C GLU A 445 16.11 -5.82 5.60
N ILE A 446 15.72 -6.52 6.66
CA ILE A 446 14.39 -6.47 7.28
C ILE A 446 14.64 -6.26 8.77
N LYS A 447 14.27 -5.09 9.30
CA LYS A 447 14.62 -4.68 10.66
C LYS A 447 13.37 -4.37 11.48
N TYR A 448 13.23 -4.97 12.67
CA TYR A 448 12.21 -4.55 13.61
C TYR A 448 12.53 -3.14 14.15
N VAL A 449 11.58 -2.22 14.08
CA VAL A 449 11.74 -0.80 14.45
C VAL A 449 11.12 -0.49 15.81
N GLY A 450 10.11 -1.23 16.22
CA GLY A 450 9.35 -1.00 17.44
C GLY A 450 7.85 -1.08 17.19
N VAL A 451 7.08 -0.68 18.19
CA VAL A 451 5.63 -0.55 18.12
C VAL A 451 5.28 0.88 17.70
N ASP A 452 4.45 1.04 16.68
CA ASP A 452 3.97 2.35 16.21
C ASP A 452 2.58 2.22 15.57
N LYS A 453 1.95 3.37 15.32
CA LYS A 453 0.70 3.45 14.57
C LYS A 453 0.92 3.04 13.12
N TYR A 454 0.00 2.22 12.62
CA TYR A 454 -0.07 1.84 11.23
C TYR A 454 -1.43 2.21 10.64
N TYR A 455 -1.38 2.41 9.33
CA TYR A 455 -2.39 3.04 8.51
C TYR A 455 -2.68 2.15 7.32
N ASP A 456 -3.82 2.39 6.68
CA ASP A 456 -4.21 1.68 5.46
C ASP A 456 -4.80 2.62 4.43
N LEU A 457 -4.61 2.24 3.18
CA LEU A 457 -5.03 2.97 2.00
C LEU A 457 -5.63 1.98 1.01
N THR A 458 -6.83 2.27 0.53
CA THR A 458 -7.52 1.44 -0.44
C THR A 458 -7.62 2.14 -1.79
N VAL A 459 -7.15 1.45 -2.83
CA VAL A 459 -7.43 1.77 -4.23
C VAL A 459 -8.36 0.72 -4.82
N ASP A 460 -9.56 1.11 -5.22
CA ASP A 460 -10.57 0.13 -5.62
C ASP A 460 -10.29 -0.55 -6.96
N THR A 461 -9.71 0.19 -7.93
CA THR A 461 -9.65 -0.27 -9.32
C THR A 461 -8.56 -1.30 -9.54
N TYR A 462 -7.37 -1.03 -9.01
CA TYR A 462 -6.17 -1.84 -9.23
C TYR A 462 -5.69 -2.59 -7.99
N ALA A 463 -6.30 -2.32 -6.82
CA ALA A 463 -5.97 -2.94 -5.55
C ALA A 463 -4.51 -2.81 -5.08
N ASN A 464 -3.79 -1.81 -5.59
CA ASN A 464 -2.42 -1.50 -5.24
C ASN A 464 -2.13 -0.01 -5.47
N TYR A 465 -1.04 0.50 -4.93
CA TYR A 465 -0.59 1.90 -5.08
C TYR A 465 0.93 2.01 -4.92
N ALA A 466 1.50 3.16 -5.28
CA ALA A 466 2.92 3.46 -5.05
C ALA A 466 3.14 4.44 -3.88
N SER A 467 3.94 4.04 -2.89
CA SER A 467 4.35 4.90 -1.75
C SER A 467 5.79 4.60 -1.31
N ASP A 468 6.53 5.60 -0.83
CA ASP A 468 7.99 5.54 -0.61
C ASP A 468 8.81 5.00 -1.82
N GLY A 469 8.20 4.97 -3.01
CA GLY A 469 8.74 4.35 -4.21
C GLY A 469 8.49 2.84 -4.34
N PHE A 470 7.83 2.17 -3.40
CA PHE A 470 7.44 0.75 -3.48
C PHE A 470 6.08 0.58 -4.16
N ILE A 471 5.80 -0.62 -4.68
CA ILE A 471 4.45 -1.02 -5.12
C ILE A 471 3.78 -1.85 -4.02
N ASP A 472 2.78 -1.24 -3.39
CA ASP A 472 2.06 -1.71 -2.21
C ASP A 472 0.69 -2.28 -2.58
N HIS A 473 0.27 -3.39 -1.97
CA HIS A 473 -1.09 -3.93 -2.13
C HIS A 473 -2.06 -3.37 -1.08
N ASN A 474 -3.37 -3.37 -1.37
CA ASN A 474 -4.43 -3.09 -0.38
C ASN A 474 -4.49 -4.17 0.74
N SER A 475 -5.12 -3.89 1.88
CA SER A 475 -5.37 -4.92 2.90
C SER A 475 -6.47 -5.93 2.48
N GLY A 476 -6.33 -7.19 2.89
CA GLY A 476 -7.05 -8.35 2.31
C GLY A 476 -8.26 -8.91 3.09
N LYS A 477 -8.90 -8.16 3.99
CA LYS A 477 -10.08 -8.66 4.76
C LYS A 477 -11.35 -8.65 3.92
N ASP A 478 -11.55 -7.58 3.17
CA ASP A 478 -12.67 -7.39 2.25
C ASP A 478 -12.78 -8.52 1.21
N PHE A 479 -11.67 -9.23 0.97
CA PHE A 479 -11.60 -10.37 0.05
C PHE A 479 -12.50 -11.53 0.49
N LEU A 480 -12.46 -11.95 1.77
CA LEU A 480 -13.18 -13.13 2.29
C LEU A 480 -14.69 -12.86 2.45
N VAL A 481 -15.09 -11.93 3.32
CA VAL A 481 -15.90 -10.77 2.91
C VAL A 481 -16.99 -11.00 1.87
N SER A 482 -16.82 -10.21 0.83
CA SER A 482 -17.58 -10.22 -0.40
C SER A 482 -17.62 -11.57 -1.13
N GLY A 483 -16.63 -12.45 -0.98
CA GLY A 483 -16.65 -13.78 -1.57
C GLY A 483 -17.68 -14.71 -0.90
N PHE A 484 -17.72 -14.71 0.44
CA PHE A 484 -18.72 -15.44 1.21
C PHE A 484 -20.14 -14.91 0.93
N MET A 485 -20.32 -13.60 0.84
CA MET A 485 -21.63 -13.03 0.50
C MET A 485 -22.10 -13.43 -0.90
N ALA A 486 -21.21 -13.50 -1.89
CA ALA A 486 -21.54 -14.01 -3.21
C ALA A 486 -21.92 -15.50 -3.18
N TYR A 487 -21.26 -16.31 -2.36
CA TYR A 487 -21.61 -17.72 -2.17
C TYR A 487 -22.99 -17.91 -1.55
N MET A 488 -23.35 -17.11 -0.54
CA MET A 488 -24.68 -17.17 0.06
C MET A 488 -25.79 -16.83 -0.95
N ALA A 489 -25.56 -15.83 -1.80
CA ALA A 489 -26.50 -15.53 -2.90
C ALA A 489 -26.61 -16.72 -3.87
N TYR A 490 -25.49 -17.36 -4.22
CA TYR A 490 -25.45 -18.56 -5.07
C TYR A 490 -26.26 -19.71 -4.46
N LEU A 491 -26.05 -20.04 -3.19
CA LEU A 491 -26.79 -21.10 -2.50
C LEU A 491 -28.29 -20.86 -2.51
N LEU A 492 -28.74 -19.65 -2.19
CA LEU A 492 -30.16 -19.31 -2.17
C LEU A 492 -30.78 -19.41 -3.58
N CYS A 493 -30.03 -19.01 -4.61
CA CYS A 493 -30.45 -19.17 -6.00
C CYS A 493 -30.50 -20.64 -6.46
N CYS A 494 -29.75 -21.54 -5.84
CA CYS A 494 -29.80 -22.98 -6.08
C CYS A 494 -31.03 -23.65 -5.46
N ILE A 495 -31.66 -23.06 -4.43
CA ILE A 495 -32.90 -23.59 -3.82
C ILE A 495 -34.06 -23.45 -4.84
N ARG A 496 -34.90 -24.50 -4.93
CA ARG A 496 -36.02 -24.53 -5.87
C ARG A 496 -37.00 -23.38 -5.65
N ASP A 497 -37.43 -23.21 -4.40
CA ASP A 497 -38.24 -22.08 -3.94
C ASP A 497 -37.76 -21.67 -2.53
N PRO A 498 -36.92 -20.61 -2.40
CA PRO A 498 -36.38 -20.21 -1.11
C PRO A 498 -37.46 -19.66 -0.17
N HIS A 499 -38.53 -19.06 -0.69
CA HIS A 499 -39.63 -18.55 0.13
C HIS A 499 -40.43 -19.68 0.75
N GLU A 500 -40.81 -20.68 -0.04
CA GLU A 500 -41.50 -21.86 0.47
C GLU A 500 -40.64 -22.56 1.53
N TYR A 501 -39.34 -22.71 1.26
CA TYR A 501 -38.37 -23.34 2.16
C TYR A 501 -38.25 -22.63 3.53
N PHE A 502 -38.25 -21.29 3.55
CA PHE A 502 -38.20 -20.52 4.80
C PHE A 502 -39.58 -20.18 5.36
N HIS A 503 -40.68 -20.64 4.75
CA HIS A 503 -42.06 -20.31 5.10
C HIS A 503 -42.37 -18.81 5.04
N PHE A 504 -41.83 -18.13 4.03
CA PHE A 504 -42.04 -16.71 3.77
C PHE A 504 -43.13 -16.49 2.71
N GLY A 505 -43.77 -15.32 2.75
CA GLY A 505 -44.59 -14.86 1.64
C GLY A 505 -43.72 -14.69 0.38
N GLN A 506 -44.26 -15.03 -0.80
CA GLN A 506 -43.51 -15.02 -2.07
C GLN A 506 -42.93 -13.65 -2.48
N ASP A 507 -43.44 -12.57 -1.88
CA ASP A 507 -42.98 -11.19 -2.11
C ASP A 507 -42.07 -10.66 -0.99
N GLU A 508 -41.88 -11.40 0.11
CA GLU A 508 -41.01 -10.99 1.21
C GLU A 508 -39.52 -11.07 0.78
N PRO A 509 -38.68 -10.07 1.08
CA PRO A 509 -37.27 -10.16 0.78
C PRO A 509 -36.57 -11.19 1.67
N ILE A 510 -35.50 -11.81 1.13
CA ILE A 510 -34.51 -12.58 1.90
C ILE A 510 -33.21 -11.80 1.83
N ASP A 511 -32.78 -11.22 2.94
CA ASP A 511 -31.71 -10.22 2.96
C ASP A 511 -30.35 -10.79 3.39
N LEU A 512 -29.32 -10.45 2.61
CA LEU A 512 -27.91 -10.62 2.93
C LEU A 512 -27.32 -9.24 3.19
N ILE A 513 -26.90 -8.95 4.42
CA ILE A 513 -26.56 -7.59 4.84
C ILE A 513 -25.09 -7.52 5.22
N ASN A 514 -24.35 -6.61 4.58
CA ASN A 514 -23.06 -6.16 5.08
C ASN A 514 -23.24 -4.81 5.77
N VAL A 515 -22.80 -4.69 7.01
CA VAL A 515 -22.77 -3.45 7.78
C VAL A 515 -21.31 -2.96 7.75
N ALA A 516 -21.06 -1.80 7.15
CA ALA A 516 -19.77 -1.14 7.19
C ALA A 516 -19.74 -0.05 8.28
N ILE A 517 -18.59 0.57 8.54
CA ILE A 517 -18.52 1.69 9.51
C ILE A 517 -19.37 2.87 9.03
N ASN A 518 -19.17 3.30 7.78
CA ASN A 518 -19.83 4.46 7.18
C ASN A 518 -20.36 4.17 5.77
N SER A 519 -21.16 5.10 5.24
CA SER A 519 -21.84 4.98 3.95
C SER A 519 -20.89 4.93 2.74
N ASN A 520 -19.70 5.56 2.83
CA ASN A 520 -18.68 5.50 1.78
C ASN A 520 -18.06 4.09 1.71
N GLN A 521 -17.66 3.53 2.85
CA GLN A 521 -17.11 2.17 2.91
C GLN A 521 -18.15 1.13 2.44
N ALA A 522 -19.43 1.32 2.78
CA ALA A 522 -20.51 0.48 2.32
C ALA A 522 -20.63 0.48 0.77
N ASN A 523 -20.68 1.65 0.13
CA ASN A 523 -20.97 1.75 -1.30
C ASN A 523 -19.74 1.62 -2.20
N GLU A 524 -18.65 2.30 -1.87
CA GLU A 524 -17.48 2.44 -2.73
C GLU A 524 -16.48 1.30 -2.52
N VAL A 525 -16.37 0.74 -1.32
CA VAL A 525 -15.40 -0.34 -1.02
C VAL A 525 -16.05 -1.71 -1.13
N PHE A 526 -17.02 -2.03 -0.27
CA PHE A 526 -17.58 -3.38 -0.20
C PHE A 526 -18.44 -3.70 -1.44
N PHE A 527 -19.42 -2.85 -1.75
CA PHE A 527 -20.37 -3.12 -2.84
C PHE A 527 -19.72 -3.16 -4.22
N LYS A 528 -18.69 -2.34 -4.45
CA LYS A 528 -17.90 -2.37 -5.68
C LYS A 528 -17.21 -3.71 -5.88
N LYS A 529 -16.58 -4.26 -4.84
CA LYS A 529 -15.93 -5.59 -4.85
C LYS A 529 -16.94 -6.72 -5.05
N LEU A 530 -18.08 -6.68 -4.36
CA LEU A 530 -19.14 -7.67 -4.52
C LEU A 530 -19.72 -7.65 -5.95
N LYS A 531 -20.04 -6.46 -6.49
CA LYS A 531 -20.50 -6.29 -7.89
C LYS A 531 -19.48 -6.84 -8.89
N ALA A 532 -18.20 -6.57 -8.68
CA ALA A 532 -17.14 -7.08 -9.56
C ALA A 532 -17.06 -8.61 -9.55
N ARG A 533 -17.16 -9.25 -8.37
CA ARG A 533 -17.18 -10.71 -8.27
C ARG A 533 -18.36 -11.34 -8.97
N LEU A 534 -19.56 -10.84 -8.74
CA LEU A 534 -20.76 -11.34 -9.40
C LEU A 534 -20.68 -11.22 -10.92
N ARG A 535 -20.10 -10.11 -11.43
CA ARG A 535 -19.89 -9.92 -12.87
C ARG A 535 -18.84 -10.85 -13.48
N ASN A 536 -17.81 -11.19 -12.71
CA ASN A 536 -16.74 -12.07 -13.17
C ASN A 536 -17.07 -13.56 -13.00
N CYS A 537 -18.04 -13.89 -12.15
CA CYS A 537 -18.53 -15.25 -11.93
C CYS A 537 -19.36 -15.72 -13.13
N LYS A 538 -18.88 -16.74 -13.85
CA LYS A 538 -19.54 -17.25 -15.07
C LYS A 538 -20.90 -17.88 -14.82
N TRP A 539 -21.19 -18.24 -13.57
CA TRP A 539 -22.50 -18.77 -13.19
C TRP A 539 -23.60 -17.70 -13.17
N PHE A 540 -23.27 -16.47 -12.74
CA PHE A 540 -24.25 -15.38 -12.62
C PHE A 540 -24.41 -14.62 -13.93
N THR A 541 -25.62 -14.11 -14.18
CA THR A 541 -25.94 -13.26 -15.34
C THR A 541 -26.53 -11.93 -14.90
N GLU A 542 -25.84 -10.81 -15.19
CA GLU A 542 -26.38 -9.48 -14.86
C GLU A 542 -27.48 -9.08 -15.85
N VAL A 543 -28.63 -8.68 -15.33
CA VAL A 543 -29.75 -8.14 -16.10
C VAL A 543 -29.90 -6.65 -15.85
N LYS A 544 -30.18 -5.89 -16.91
CA LYS A 544 -30.35 -4.43 -16.86
C LYS A 544 -31.81 -4.08 -17.04
N HIS A 545 -32.29 -3.08 -16.30
CA HIS A 545 -33.62 -2.46 -16.46
C HIS A 545 -34.84 -3.39 -16.26
N ARG A 546 -34.64 -4.64 -15.82
CA ARG A 546 -35.73 -5.55 -15.43
C ARG A 546 -35.37 -6.34 -14.18
N HIS A 547 -36.39 -6.90 -13.54
CA HIS A 547 -36.19 -7.84 -12.45
C HIS A 547 -35.56 -9.16 -12.96
N PRO A 548 -34.73 -9.83 -12.15
CA PRO A 548 -34.25 -11.18 -12.44
C PRO A 548 -35.42 -12.17 -12.55
N VAL A 549 -35.46 -12.95 -13.62
CA VAL A 549 -36.51 -13.95 -13.89
C VAL A 549 -35.97 -15.38 -13.95
N SER A 550 -34.66 -15.54 -14.11
CA SER A 550 -33.97 -16.85 -14.07
C SER A 550 -33.14 -16.96 -12.79
N TYR A 551 -32.98 -18.18 -12.27
CA TYR A 551 -32.37 -18.44 -10.97
C TYR A 551 -30.95 -17.88 -10.80
N ASN A 552 -30.17 -17.81 -11.87
CA ASN A 552 -28.82 -17.28 -11.88
C ASN A 552 -28.71 -15.81 -12.32
N GLU A 553 -29.84 -15.12 -12.51
CA GLU A 553 -29.83 -13.70 -12.86
C GLU A 553 -29.75 -12.79 -11.63
N PHE A 554 -29.08 -11.65 -11.78
CA PHE A 554 -29.04 -10.60 -10.76
C PHE A 554 -29.14 -9.21 -11.38
N GLN A 555 -29.65 -8.25 -10.62
CA GLN A 555 -29.80 -6.86 -10.99
C GLN A 555 -29.07 -5.98 -9.96
N VAL A 556 -28.16 -5.15 -10.43
CA VAL A 556 -27.50 -4.15 -9.60
C VAL A 556 -28.33 -2.86 -9.57
N THR A 557 -28.59 -2.34 -8.38
CA THR A 557 -29.13 -0.99 -8.17
C THR A 557 -28.13 -0.12 -7.40
N ARG A 558 -28.52 1.11 -7.03
CA ARG A 558 -27.63 2.04 -6.30
C ARG A 558 -27.12 1.42 -5.00
N ASN A 559 -28.04 0.97 -4.13
CA ASN A 559 -27.73 0.54 -2.76
C ASN A 559 -28.06 -0.93 -2.49
N LYS A 560 -28.59 -1.67 -3.47
CA LYS A 560 -28.90 -3.10 -3.34
C LYS A 560 -28.59 -3.90 -4.59
N ILE A 561 -28.31 -5.18 -4.43
CA ILE A 561 -28.25 -6.16 -5.52
C ILE A 561 -29.44 -7.09 -5.34
N ARG A 562 -30.27 -7.25 -6.36
CA ARG A 562 -31.41 -8.19 -6.34
C ARG A 562 -31.09 -9.42 -7.15
N PHE A 563 -31.47 -10.57 -6.66
CA PHE A 563 -31.41 -11.85 -7.37
C PHE A 563 -32.83 -12.34 -7.64
N TYR A 564 -32.92 -13.51 -8.29
CA TYR A 564 -34.18 -14.21 -8.48
C TYR A 564 -34.92 -14.46 -7.15
N LYS A 565 -36.26 -14.50 -7.18
CA LYS A 565 -37.11 -14.74 -6.00
C LYS A 565 -36.76 -13.81 -4.82
N ASN A 566 -36.73 -12.50 -5.08
CA ASN A 566 -36.57 -11.42 -4.08
C ASN A 566 -35.46 -11.61 -3.03
N ILE A 567 -34.41 -12.39 -3.35
CA ILE A 567 -33.19 -12.43 -2.56
C ILE A 567 -32.44 -11.12 -2.82
N THR A 568 -31.99 -10.44 -1.77
CA THR A 568 -31.29 -9.17 -1.94
C THR A 568 -30.05 -9.04 -1.06
N CYS A 569 -28.99 -8.47 -1.63
CA CYS A 569 -27.83 -8.02 -0.86
C CYS A 569 -27.94 -6.51 -0.60
N HIS A 570 -27.66 -6.10 0.63
CA HIS A 570 -27.61 -4.69 1.05
C HIS A 570 -26.23 -4.34 1.62
N SER A 571 -25.82 -3.10 1.39
CA SER A 571 -24.68 -2.48 2.09
C SER A 571 -25.23 -1.44 3.05
N ALA A 572 -25.41 -1.83 4.31
CA ALA A 572 -25.77 -0.93 5.40
C ALA A 572 -24.50 -0.28 5.99
N HIS A 573 -24.70 0.71 6.86
CA HIS A 573 -23.61 1.35 7.60
C HIS A 573 -24.00 1.56 9.06
N SER A 574 -23.00 1.53 9.96
CA SER A 574 -23.20 1.54 11.41
C SER A 574 -23.94 2.77 11.92
N GLU A 575 -23.81 3.90 11.22
CA GLU A 575 -24.42 5.21 11.52
C GLU A 575 -25.89 5.34 11.04
N ALA A 576 -26.47 4.33 10.39
CA ALA A 576 -27.83 4.42 9.86
C ALA A 576 -28.87 4.41 10.99
N GLU A 577 -29.84 5.33 10.94
CA GLU A 577 -30.91 5.46 11.93
C GLU A 577 -32.00 4.36 11.83
N ALA A 578 -32.04 3.57 10.75
CA ALA A 578 -33.04 2.52 10.57
C ALA A 578 -32.46 1.23 9.95
N TYR A 579 -32.33 0.19 10.79
CA TYR A 579 -32.22 -1.21 10.35
C TYR A 579 -33.60 -1.90 10.30
N GLU A 580 -34.67 -1.16 10.59
CA GLU A 580 -36.03 -1.67 10.62
C GLU A 580 -36.52 -2.05 9.22
N GLY A 581 -37.22 -3.18 9.14
CA GLY A 581 -37.84 -3.68 7.91
C GLY A 581 -36.98 -4.65 7.08
N PHE A 582 -35.72 -4.89 7.45
CA PHE A 582 -34.95 -5.96 6.84
C PHE A 582 -35.39 -7.34 7.30
N ASN A 583 -35.27 -8.33 6.42
CA ASN A 583 -35.46 -9.74 6.67
C ASN A 583 -34.09 -10.48 6.60
N PRO A 584 -33.16 -10.24 7.53
CA PRO A 584 -31.78 -10.70 7.40
C PRO A 584 -31.61 -12.20 7.68
N LEU A 585 -31.12 -12.94 6.68
CA LEU A 585 -30.64 -14.31 6.86
C LEU A 585 -29.16 -14.32 7.25
N ILE A 586 -28.35 -13.50 6.58
CA ILE A 586 -26.91 -13.36 6.84
C ILE A 586 -26.61 -11.90 7.14
N ILE A 587 -25.91 -11.65 8.23
CA ILE A 587 -25.49 -10.31 8.65
C ILE A 587 -23.98 -10.34 8.85
N ILE A 588 -23.25 -9.45 8.17
CA ILE A 588 -21.81 -9.32 8.35
C ILE A 588 -21.50 -7.92 8.86
N PHE A 589 -21.00 -7.83 10.09
CA PHE A 589 -20.44 -6.62 10.67
C PHE A 589 -18.97 -6.53 10.26
N ASP A 590 -18.74 -5.81 9.16
CA ASP A 590 -17.42 -5.55 8.62
C ASP A 590 -16.77 -4.36 9.35
N GLU A 591 -15.48 -4.48 9.62
CA GLU A 591 -14.70 -3.51 10.39
C GLU A 591 -15.33 -3.15 11.76
N TYR A 592 -15.99 -4.13 12.39
CA TYR A 592 -16.72 -3.99 13.66
C TYR A 592 -15.91 -3.32 14.80
N GLY A 593 -14.59 -3.47 14.81
CA GLY A 593 -13.72 -2.81 15.79
C GLY A 593 -13.71 -1.29 15.70
N GLY A 594 -14.13 -0.72 14.57
CA GLY A 594 -14.22 0.72 14.34
C GLY A 594 -15.55 1.36 14.71
N TYR A 595 -16.51 0.58 15.20
CA TYR A 595 -17.84 1.10 15.52
C TYR A 595 -17.79 1.86 16.84
N THR A 596 -18.65 2.86 17.00
CA THR A 596 -18.93 3.37 18.35
C THR A 596 -19.64 2.27 19.14
N HIS A 597 -19.48 2.27 20.47
CA HIS A 597 -20.17 1.29 21.32
C HIS A 597 -21.69 1.32 21.16
N GLU A 598 -22.25 2.52 20.99
CA GLU A 598 -23.68 2.73 20.76
C GLU A 598 -24.13 2.12 19.43
N ASN A 599 -23.45 2.44 18.32
CA ASN A 599 -23.79 1.89 17.00
C ASN A 599 -23.61 0.37 16.95
N ALA A 600 -22.55 -0.14 17.58
CA ALA A 600 -22.29 -1.57 17.69
C ALA A 600 -23.42 -2.31 18.42
N LYS A 601 -23.93 -1.75 19.52
CA LYS A 601 -25.03 -2.30 20.30
C LYS A 601 -26.36 -2.19 19.55
N ASN A 602 -26.71 -1.01 19.07
CA ASN A 602 -27.98 -0.76 18.38
C ASN A 602 -28.11 -1.62 17.12
N GLY A 603 -27.06 -1.66 16.28
CA GLY A 603 -27.06 -2.49 15.08
C GLY A 603 -27.15 -3.99 15.38
N TYR A 604 -26.47 -4.44 16.44
CA TYR A 604 -26.55 -5.83 16.91
C TYR A 604 -27.97 -6.19 17.36
N ASP A 605 -28.55 -5.42 18.29
CA ASP A 605 -29.84 -5.71 18.90
C ASP A 605 -30.97 -5.75 17.86
N ILE A 606 -31.01 -4.77 16.95
CA ILE A 606 -32.08 -4.66 15.94
C ILE A 606 -31.98 -5.79 14.90
N LEU A 607 -30.77 -6.04 14.36
CA LEU A 607 -30.58 -7.05 13.32
C LEU A 607 -30.73 -8.47 13.87
N LYS A 608 -30.23 -8.73 15.09
CA LYS A 608 -30.41 -10.03 15.76
C LYS A 608 -31.88 -10.34 16.01
N THR A 609 -32.62 -9.38 16.57
CA THR A 609 -34.07 -9.56 16.83
C THR A 609 -34.83 -9.81 15.53
N SER A 610 -34.49 -9.06 14.48
CA SER A 610 -35.08 -9.21 13.16
C SER A 610 -34.79 -10.57 12.52
N ALA A 611 -33.56 -11.09 12.68
CA ALA A 611 -33.16 -12.39 12.15
C ALA A 611 -33.82 -13.54 12.91
N ALA A 612 -33.77 -13.51 14.24
CA ALA A 612 -34.28 -14.56 15.12
C ALA A 612 -35.79 -14.76 15.00
N THR A 613 -36.56 -13.68 14.92
CA THR A 613 -38.02 -13.75 14.75
C THR A 613 -38.45 -14.38 13.42
N ARG A 614 -37.61 -14.28 12.39
CA ARG A 614 -37.94 -14.73 11.03
C ARG A 614 -37.39 -16.10 10.68
N TYR A 615 -36.15 -16.37 11.09
CA TYR A 615 -35.41 -17.56 10.69
C TYR A 615 -35.15 -18.51 11.86
N ASN A 616 -35.65 -18.20 13.06
CA ASN A 616 -35.36 -18.94 14.28
C ASN A 616 -33.84 -19.13 14.47
N SER A 617 -33.29 -20.34 14.33
CA SER A 617 -31.84 -20.61 14.41
C SER A 617 -31.12 -20.67 13.06
N LYS A 618 -31.81 -20.45 11.93
CA LYS A 618 -31.22 -20.56 10.58
C LYS A 618 -30.42 -19.34 10.12
N TYR A 619 -30.43 -18.24 10.87
CA TYR A 619 -29.61 -17.07 10.55
C TYR A 619 -28.15 -17.24 10.99
N LEU A 620 -27.27 -16.40 10.44
CA LEU A 620 -25.88 -16.30 10.87
C LEU A 620 -25.41 -14.85 10.89
N MET A 621 -24.84 -14.42 12.01
CA MET A 621 -24.18 -13.15 12.18
C MET A 621 -22.66 -13.36 12.17
N ILE A 622 -21.93 -12.56 11.40
CA ILE A 622 -20.47 -12.63 11.30
C ILE A 622 -19.90 -11.29 11.72
N PHE A 623 -19.00 -11.28 12.71
CA PHE A 623 -18.27 -10.09 13.13
C PHE A 623 -16.84 -10.23 12.66
N ILE A 624 -16.39 -9.37 11.75
CA ILE A 624 -15.05 -9.46 11.20
C ILE A 624 -14.34 -8.13 11.30
N SER A 625 -13.25 -8.12 12.07
CA SER A 625 -12.39 -6.96 12.21
C SER A 625 -11.12 -7.38 12.94
N TYR A 626 -10.37 -6.39 13.39
CA TYR A 626 -9.21 -6.53 14.23
C TYR A 626 -9.41 -5.72 15.51
N PRO A 627 -8.66 -6.03 16.58
CA PRO A 627 -8.77 -5.27 17.80
C PRO A 627 -8.11 -3.90 17.60
N ARG A 628 -8.91 -2.84 17.71
CA ARG A 628 -8.45 -1.43 17.67
C ARG A 628 -7.96 -0.94 19.03
N SER A 629 -8.55 -1.44 20.11
CA SER A 629 -8.12 -1.22 21.50
C SER A 629 -8.67 -2.34 22.38
N GLU A 630 -8.25 -2.44 23.64
CA GLU A 630 -8.79 -3.42 24.60
C GLU A 630 -10.28 -3.21 24.92
N ASN A 631 -10.82 -2.04 24.59
CA ASN A 631 -12.22 -1.70 24.80
C ASN A 631 -12.99 -1.61 23.47
N CYS A 632 -12.40 -1.87 22.31
CA CYS A 632 -13.14 -1.73 21.06
C CYS A 632 -14.23 -2.82 20.93
N PRO A 633 -15.34 -2.57 20.20
CA PRO A 633 -16.44 -3.52 20.09
C PRO A 633 -16.01 -4.92 19.62
N MET A 634 -15.07 -5.01 18.68
CA MET A 634 -14.55 -6.30 18.22
C MET A 634 -13.86 -7.11 19.32
N TYR A 635 -13.03 -6.48 20.14
CA TYR A 635 -12.29 -7.20 21.19
C TYR A 635 -13.23 -7.60 22.34
N LEU A 636 -14.22 -6.77 22.65
CA LEU A 636 -15.28 -7.12 23.61
C LEU A 636 -16.15 -8.28 23.09
N LYS A 637 -16.56 -8.25 21.83
CA LYS A 637 -17.34 -9.33 21.20
C LYS A 637 -16.55 -10.64 21.15
N TYR A 638 -15.24 -10.57 20.90
CA TYR A 638 -14.37 -11.72 20.96
C TYR A 638 -14.28 -12.31 22.38
N LYS A 639 -14.14 -11.47 23.42
CA LYS A 639 -14.18 -11.92 24.82
C LYS A 639 -15.53 -12.53 25.20
N GLU A 640 -16.63 -11.96 24.71
CA GLU A 640 -17.98 -12.51 24.90
C GLU A 640 -18.08 -13.92 24.30
N ALA A 641 -17.62 -14.10 23.06
CA ALA A 641 -17.65 -15.40 22.40
C ALA A 641 -16.75 -16.45 23.08
N LEU A 642 -15.62 -16.05 23.68
CA LEU A 642 -14.79 -16.95 24.49
C LEU A 642 -15.44 -17.33 25.83
N ALA A 643 -16.33 -16.50 26.35
CA ALA A 643 -17.06 -16.74 27.59
C ALA A 643 -18.42 -17.41 27.36
N ASP A 644 -18.81 -17.65 26.10
CA ASP A 644 -20.10 -18.23 25.76
C ASP A 644 -20.19 -19.69 26.22
N THR A 645 -21.17 -19.99 27.07
CA THR A 645 -21.49 -21.35 27.50
C THR A 645 -22.72 -21.92 26.79
N SER A 646 -23.41 -21.10 25.97
CA SER A 646 -24.60 -21.54 25.25
C SER A 646 -24.30 -22.35 24.00
N GLY A 647 -23.05 -22.29 23.50
CA GLY A 647 -22.64 -22.96 22.26
C GLY A 647 -23.20 -22.28 21.02
N THR A 648 -23.60 -21.01 21.11
CA THR A 648 -24.17 -20.24 19.99
C THR A 648 -23.16 -19.31 19.35
N MET A 649 -21.99 -19.10 19.98
CA MET A 649 -20.91 -18.30 19.43
C MET A 649 -19.70 -19.16 19.06
N TRP A 650 -19.18 -18.93 17.86
CA TRP A 650 -17.91 -19.46 17.42
C TRP A 650 -16.92 -18.30 17.29
N ALA A 651 -15.76 -18.42 17.92
CA ALA A 651 -14.73 -17.40 17.86
C ALA A 651 -13.49 -17.95 17.16
N MET A 652 -12.95 -17.16 16.26
CA MET A 652 -11.68 -17.44 15.64
C MET A 652 -10.78 -16.22 15.79
N ILE A 653 -9.72 -16.40 16.56
CA ILE A 653 -8.57 -15.54 16.46
C ILE A 653 -7.61 -16.18 15.46
N GLY A 654 -7.25 -15.40 14.47
CA GLY A 654 -6.20 -15.76 13.55
C GLY A 654 -5.09 -14.76 13.73
N ALA A 655 -4.07 -15.13 14.52
CA ALA A 655 -2.79 -14.49 14.31
C ALA A 655 -2.37 -14.82 12.89
N THR A 656 -1.78 -13.89 12.16
CA THR A 656 -1.80 -14.01 10.71
C THR A 656 -1.04 -15.25 10.20
N TRP A 657 -0.14 -15.85 10.98
CA TRP A 657 0.61 -17.08 10.62
C TRP A 657 -0.21 -18.36 10.71
N GLU A 658 -1.31 -18.30 11.44
CA GLU A 658 -2.31 -19.36 11.46
C GLU A 658 -3.25 -19.15 10.28
N VAL A 659 -3.56 -17.89 9.93
CA VAL A 659 -4.43 -17.52 8.79
C VAL A 659 -3.83 -17.83 7.44
N ASN A 660 -2.52 -17.99 7.38
CA ASN A 660 -1.80 -18.31 6.18
C ASN A 660 -0.66 -19.25 6.56
N LEU A 661 -0.85 -20.54 6.26
CA LEU A 661 -0.03 -21.68 6.71
C LEU A 661 1.38 -21.75 6.12
N LYS A 662 1.83 -20.75 5.38
CA LYS A 662 3.23 -20.66 4.96
C LYS A 662 4.19 -20.36 6.13
N VAL A 663 3.72 -20.32 7.38
CA VAL A 663 4.51 -19.90 8.55
C VAL A 663 4.18 -20.72 9.81
N SER A 664 5.18 -21.18 10.58
CA SER A 664 5.01 -21.89 11.86
C SER A 664 5.31 -21.01 13.09
N LYS A 665 4.63 -21.27 14.21
CA LYS A 665 4.74 -20.58 15.51
C LYS A 665 6.18 -20.53 16.07
N GLU A 666 7.04 -21.49 15.75
CA GLU A 666 8.44 -21.56 16.20
C GLU A 666 9.38 -20.65 15.40
N THR A 667 8.98 -20.25 14.19
CA THR A 667 9.72 -19.30 13.34
C THR A 667 9.70 -17.88 13.92
N PHE A 668 8.66 -17.56 14.71
CA PHE A 668 8.51 -16.30 15.45
C PHE A 668 9.43 -16.18 16.67
N LYS A 669 9.90 -17.31 17.22
CA LYS A 669 10.88 -17.33 18.33
C LYS A 669 12.33 -17.50 17.84
N LYS A 670 12.56 -18.26 16.77
CA LYS A 670 13.93 -18.57 16.29
C LYS A 670 14.61 -17.46 15.47
N ASN A 671 13.87 -16.51 14.91
CA ASN A 671 14.49 -15.38 14.19
C ASN A 671 14.84 -14.18 15.09
N ALA A 672 14.62 -14.31 16.39
CA ALA A 672 15.17 -13.42 17.41
C ALA A 672 16.40 -14.07 18.06
N VAL A 673 17.40 -14.50 17.28
CA VAL A 673 18.66 -15.00 17.85
C VAL A 673 19.86 -14.59 17.00
N VAL A 674 20.66 -13.70 17.61
CA VAL A 674 22.14 -13.57 17.50
C VAL A 674 22.67 -13.27 16.09
N ILE A 675 22.94 -11.97 15.85
CA ILE A 675 24.30 -11.40 15.90
C ILE A 675 24.22 -10.06 16.62
#